data_AF-A0A8C7IPI8-F1
#
_entry.id   AF-A0A8C7IPI8-F1
#
_cell.length_a   1.000
_cell.length_b   1.000
_cell.length_c   1.000
_cell.angle_alpha   90.00
_cell.angle_beta   90.00
_cell.angle_gamma   90.00
#
_symmetry.space_group_name_H-M   'P 1'
#
loop_
_entity.id
_entity.type
_entity.pdbx_description
1 polymer ?
#
loop_
_entity_poly.entity_id
_entity_poly.type
_entity_poly.pdbx_seq_one_letter_code
_entity_poly.pdbx_strand_id
1 'polypeptide(L)'
;MLALQLILKWGLQSGVLEGIPTLFPHSPFPSLSLSLPVEISLEQLRPLQRLETLDLSNNSIVDIKADSFPALPLKNLIMNNNRISTLETGCFVNLSSTLQVLRLNRNRLSTIPAKIFQLPNLQHLELNRNRVRRVEGLTFHGLHALRSLKIQRNGISRLMDGAFWGLSNMEVLQLDYNNLTDVSKGWLYGLLTLQQLHLGHNAISRIRPDAWEFCQKLSELDISSNHLTRLEESSFVGLSLLDELHIGNNRVSFIADGAFRGLSHLQMLDLQNNEISWTIEDMNGPFSALDKLRKLFLQGNQILDLQINIIIRLSQLHLNTSSLLCDCQLKWFPLWVAEQTFLPYVNASCAHPLMLKGKSVFTVRQEDFVCDDFPKPQITVQPETQSAIKSANVTFVCSAASSSDSPMTFAWKKDNEVLNDAEIHNQAHLRAQGGGQGRETEVTEYTTTLQLRSVEFTSEGKYQCVISNHFGSSYSTKAKLTVNMLPSFTKMPMDLSIRVGATARLECASVGHPSPQIAWQKDGGTDFPAARERRMHVMPEDDVFFIVDVKTEDIGLYSCTAQNTAGAISANATLTVLETPSFLRPLMDRTVAKGETAVLQCIAGGSPSPRLNWTKDDNPLVVTERHFFAAGNQLLIIVDAAEDDAGMYTCEMSNTLGTQRGNVRLAVLPNPNCDVGVGASGGVGSDEDGWTTVGIVIIAVVCCVVGTSLVWVVIIYHTRRRNEDCSVTNTDETNLPADIPSYLSSQGTLADRQDGYIPSESGSGNHQFMASSMSGFYMQPKDMNGRRGALSLEMHGDLLGYEYIGHGGGHRSPALPLPRTHQLSPQERQHVHRRTLRGFHRLVQQIYMF
;
A
#
# COMPACT_ATOMS: atom_id res chain seq x y z
N MET A 1 65.79 5.80 49.86
CA MET A 1 64.50 5.28 49.32
C MET A 1 64.73 4.16 48.31
N LEU A 2 65.42 4.43 47.18
CA LEU A 2 65.82 3.41 46.19
C LEU A 2 66.64 2.26 46.79
N ALA A 3 67.62 2.56 47.66
CA ALA A 3 68.41 1.53 48.34
C ALA A 3 67.55 0.59 49.21
N LEU A 4 66.54 1.11 49.92
CA LEU A 4 65.62 0.28 50.70
C LEU A 4 64.66 -0.54 49.84
N GLN A 5 64.16 0.01 48.73
CA GLN A 5 63.38 -0.76 47.76
C GLN A 5 64.20 -1.89 47.14
N LEU A 6 65.49 -1.65 46.87
CA LEU A 6 66.42 -2.68 46.39
C LEU A 6 66.70 -3.74 47.47
N ILE A 7 66.83 -3.35 48.74
CA ILE A 7 67.00 -4.29 49.87
C ILE A 7 65.73 -5.13 50.08
N LEU A 8 64.54 -4.53 50.05
CA LEU A 8 63.26 -5.24 50.12
C LEU A 8 63.08 -6.18 48.93
N LYS A 9 63.40 -5.71 47.72
CA LYS A 9 63.36 -6.51 46.49
C LYS A 9 64.33 -7.69 46.58
N TRP A 10 65.55 -7.47 47.08
CA TRP A 10 66.54 -8.52 47.29
C TRP A 10 66.14 -9.49 48.41
N GLY A 11 65.58 -9.00 49.52
CA GLY A 11 65.09 -9.83 50.63
C GLY A 11 63.92 -10.72 50.24
N LEU A 12 62.97 -10.19 49.47
CA LEU A 12 61.90 -10.97 48.83
C LEU A 12 62.49 -12.02 47.88
N GLN A 13 63.40 -11.62 46.97
CA GLN A 13 64.04 -12.50 45.98
C GLN A 13 64.92 -13.62 46.57
N SER A 14 65.53 -13.39 47.73
CA SER A 14 66.41 -14.35 48.40
C SER A 14 65.69 -15.27 49.40
N GLY A 15 64.38 -15.04 49.66
CA GLY A 15 63.62 -15.76 50.69
C GLY A 15 64.02 -15.40 52.12
N VAL A 16 64.91 -14.42 52.31
CA VAL A 16 65.41 -13.97 53.61
C VAL A 16 64.61 -12.75 54.05
N LEU A 17 63.36 -12.98 54.47
CA LEU A 17 62.50 -11.95 55.04
C LEU A 17 62.39 -12.00 56.56
N GLU A 18 62.84 -13.09 57.19
CA GLU A 18 62.93 -13.16 58.65
C GLU A 18 63.96 -12.15 59.16
N GLY A 19 63.49 -10.95 59.52
CA GLY A 19 64.30 -9.86 60.10
C GLY A 19 64.20 -8.50 59.41
N ILE A 20 63.72 -8.43 58.16
CA ILE A 20 63.61 -7.16 57.42
C ILE A 20 62.40 -6.31 57.89
N PRO A 21 61.22 -6.89 58.20
CA PRO A 21 60.10 -6.13 58.78
C PRO A 21 60.41 -5.55 60.17
N THR A 22 61.25 -6.24 60.96
CA THR A 22 61.65 -5.79 62.31
C THR A 22 62.64 -4.62 62.28
N LEU A 23 63.40 -4.43 61.20
CA LEU A 23 64.27 -3.27 61.00
C LEU A 23 63.49 -2.00 60.61
N PHE A 24 62.25 -2.15 60.13
CA PHE A 24 61.39 -1.05 59.66
C PHE A 24 59.92 -1.29 60.05
N PRO A 25 59.55 -1.17 61.34
CA PRO A 25 58.19 -1.43 61.85
C PRO A 25 57.11 -0.49 61.26
N HIS A 26 57.55 0.56 60.55
CA HIS A 26 56.72 1.42 59.73
C HIS A 26 57.30 1.46 58.31
N SER A 27 57.08 0.42 57.51
CA SER A 27 57.52 0.41 56.11
C SER A 27 57.00 1.67 55.38
N PRO A 28 57.86 2.58 54.89
CA PRO A 28 57.42 3.88 54.38
C PRO A 28 56.92 3.86 52.93
N PHE A 29 56.71 2.68 52.33
CA PHE A 29 56.53 2.55 50.88
C PHE A 29 55.04 2.40 50.52
N PRO A 30 54.38 3.46 50.01
CA PRO A 30 53.04 3.33 49.44
C PRO A 30 53.05 2.57 48.11
N SER A 31 54.22 2.33 47.50
CA SER A 31 54.37 1.67 46.20
C SER A 31 55.57 0.73 46.15
N LEU A 32 55.38 -0.47 45.60
CA LEU A 32 56.38 -1.51 45.41
C LEU A 32 56.24 -2.13 44.01
N SER A 33 57.35 -2.23 43.27
CA SER A 33 57.41 -2.95 41.98
C SER A 33 58.38 -4.12 42.08
N LEU A 34 57.91 -5.32 41.76
CA LEU A 34 58.66 -6.57 41.85
C LEU A 34 58.81 -7.18 40.47
N SER A 35 60.07 -7.38 40.07
CA SER A 35 60.44 -8.29 38.99
C SER A 35 60.91 -9.60 39.65
N LEU A 36 60.05 -10.61 39.66
CA LEU A 36 60.22 -11.94 40.24
C LEU A 36 60.84 -12.88 39.19
N PRO A 37 62.14 -13.23 39.30
CA PRO A 37 62.75 -14.28 38.47
C PRO A 37 62.36 -15.69 38.92
N VAL A 38 61.81 -15.86 40.13
CA VAL A 38 61.40 -17.13 40.75
C VAL A 38 60.00 -16.96 41.37
N GLU A 39 59.24 -18.05 41.48
CA GLU A 39 57.90 -18.12 42.09
C GLU A 39 57.99 -17.77 43.60
N ILE A 40 57.77 -16.50 43.96
CA ILE A 40 57.76 -16.05 45.36
C ILE A 40 56.34 -16.13 45.89
N SER A 41 56.16 -16.76 47.05
CA SER A 41 54.87 -16.75 47.75
C SER A 41 54.52 -15.32 48.19
N LEU A 42 53.40 -14.80 47.69
CA LEU A 42 52.92 -13.46 47.99
C LEU A 42 52.52 -13.26 49.47
N GLU A 43 52.40 -14.33 50.26
CA GLU A 43 52.25 -14.27 51.72
C GLU A 43 53.38 -13.51 52.41
N GLN A 44 54.57 -13.51 51.82
CA GLN A 44 55.72 -12.75 52.29
C GLN A 44 55.50 -11.23 52.32
N LEU A 45 54.45 -10.73 51.66
CA LEU A 45 54.08 -9.31 51.65
C LEU A 45 53.21 -8.91 52.86
N ARG A 46 52.71 -9.88 53.66
CA ARG A 46 51.83 -9.64 54.82
C ARG A 46 52.31 -8.54 55.79
N PRO A 47 53.62 -8.35 56.07
CA PRO A 47 54.07 -7.29 56.97
C PRO A 47 53.89 -5.85 56.41
N LEU A 48 53.62 -5.67 55.12
CA LEU A 48 53.62 -4.37 54.44
C LEU A 48 52.27 -3.63 54.55
N GLN A 49 51.84 -3.33 55.78
CA GLN A 49 50.52 -2.76 56.11
C GLN A 49 50.29 -1.30 55.66
N ARG A 50 51.24 -0.67 54.95
CA ARG A 50 51.09 0.68 54.34
C ARG A 50 51.20 0.65 52.81
N LEU A 51 51.29 -0.55 52.22
CA LEU A 51 51.44 -0.72 50.79
C LEU A 51 50.11 -0.45 50.08
N GLU A 52 50.05 0.62 49.29
CA GLU A 52 48.85 0.98 48.53
C GLU A 52 48.94 0.56 47.06
N THR A 53 50.14 0.42 46.51
CA THR A 53 50.38 0.07 45.10
C THR A 53 51.37 -1.08 45.00
N LEU A 54 50.95 -2.15 44.33
CA LEU A 54 51.79 -3.30 44.03
C LEU A 54 51.85 -3.53 42.52
N ASP A 55 53.04 -3.49 41.96
CA ASP A 55 53.31 -3.78 40.56
C ASP A 55 54.10 -5.09 40.42
N LEU A 56 53.45 -6.10 39.87
CA LEU A 56 53.98 -7.42 39.52
C LEU A 56 54.07 -7.60 38.00
N SER A 57 54.22 -6.50 37.25
CA SER A 57 54.33 -6.55 35.79
C SER A 57 55.65 -7.15 35.32
N ASN A 58 55.67 -7.67 34.09
CA ASN A 58 56.84 -8.24 33.43
C ASN A 58 57.43 -9.46 34.15
N ASN A 59 56.56 -10.30 34.72
CA ASN A 59 56.94 -11.56 35.35
C ASN A 59 56.45 -12.76 34.51
N SER A 60 56.59 -13.96 35.05
CA SER A 60 56.14 -15.20 34.41
C SER A 60 54.93 -15.82 35.10
N ILE A 61 54.08 -15.02 35.76
CA ILE A 61 52.90 -15.51 36.50
C ILE A 61 51.91 -16.17 35.52
N VAL A 62 51.47 -17.40 35.80
CA VAL A 62 50.63 -18.22 34.90
C VAL A 62 49.18 -18.34 35.36
N ASP A 63 48.94 -18.34 36.66
CA ASP A 63 47.63 -18.37 37.28
C ASP A 63 47.60 -17.43 38.50
N ILE A 64 46.39 -17.07 38.95
CA ILE A 64 46.15 -16.44 40.24
C ILE A 64 45.19 -17.33 41.00
N LYS A 65 45.71 -18.02 42.01
CA LYS A 65 44.98 -18.97 42.84
C LYS A 65 44.09 -18.28 43.87
N ALA A 66 43.14 -19.00 44.43
CA ALA A 66 42.40 -18.54 45.61
C ALA A 66 43.37 -18.08 46.71
N ASP A 67 43.03 -16.99 47.40
CA ASP A 67 43.82 -16.43 48.53
C ASP A 67 45.28 -16.08 48.19
N SER A 68 45.63 -15.89 46.91
CA SER A 68 46.99 -15.55 46.48
C SER A 68 47.54 -14.27 47.12
N PHE A 69 46.69 -13.36 47.60
CA PHE A 69 47.12 -12.12 48.22
C PHE A 69 46.76 -12.12 49.72
N PRO A 70 47.70 -11.79 50.63
CA PRO A 70 47.36 -11.51 52.01
C PRO A 70 46.50 -10.23 52.11
N ALA A 71 45.78 -10.07 53.22
CA ALA A 71 45.01 -8.85 53.49
C ALA A 71 45.94 -7.64 53.58
N LEU A 72 45.92 -6.81 52.54
CA LEU A 72 46.74 -5.61 52.37
C LEU A 72 45.86 -4.44 51.94
N PRO A 73 46.16 -3.20 52.35
CA PRO A 73 45.40 -2.01 51.98
C PRO A 73 45.70 -1.54 50.55
N LEU A 74 45.83 -2.47 49.60
CA LEU A 74 46.14 -2.17 48.21
C LEU A 74 44.99 -1.41 47.55
N LYS A 75 45.30 -0.25 47.00
CA LYS A 75 44.45 0.53 46.09
C LYS A 75 44.73 0.19 44.64
N ASN A 76 45.99 -0.09 44.29
CA ASN A 76 46.41 -0.36 42.91
C ASN A 76 47.16 -1.70 42.82
N LEU A 77 46.68 -2.60 41.97
CA LEU A 77 47.36 -3.85 41.62
C LEU A 77 47.62 -3.90 40.11
N ILE A 78 48.89 -3.97 39.73
CA ILE A 78 49.32 -3.97 38.34
C ILE A 78 50.04 -5.29 38.06
N MET A 79 49.55 -6.07 37.09
CA MET A 79 50.07 -7.40 36.74
C MET A 79 50.21 -7.54 35.22
N ASN A 80 50.64 -6.46 34.56
CA ASN A 80 50.73 -6.41 33.10
C ASN A 80 51.87 -7.29 32.57
N ASN A 81 51.76 -7.74 31.32
CA ASN A 81 52.83 -8.48 30.63
C ASN A 81 53.30 -9.70 31.42
N ASN A 82 52.35 -10.55 31.81
CA ASN A 82 52.58 -11.85 32.45
C ASN A 82 52.08 -12.98 31.52
N ARG A 83 51.93 -14.19 32.04
CA ARG A 83 51.39 -15.36 31.32
C ARG A 83 50.05 -15.83 31.89
N ILE A 84 49.33 -14.96 32.59
CA ILE A 84 48.13 -15.32 33.36
C ILE A 84 47.06 -15.83 32.40
N SER A 85 46.66 -17.08 32.58
CA SER A 85 45.70 -17.77 31.70
C SER A 85 44.38 -18.11 32.38
N THR A 86 44.40 -18.22 33.71
CA THR A 86 43.27 -18.57 34.57
C THR A 86 43.22 -17.66 35.80
N LEU A 87 42.00 -17.35 36.24
CA LEU A 87 41.72 -16.69 37.52
C LEU A 87 40.84 -17.64 38.32
N GLU A 88 41.32 -18.12 39.47
CA GLU A 88 40.52 -18.95 40.36
C GLU A 88 39.52 -18.10 41.17
N THR A 89 38.36 -18.66 41.47
CA THR A 89 37.35 -17.99 42.31
C THR A 89 37.94 -17.61 43.65
N GLY A 90 37.77 -16.35 44.06
CA GLY A 90 38.28 -15.82 45.33
C GLY A 90 39.72 -15.30 45.28
N CYS A 91 40.38 -15.30 44.11
CA CYS A 91 41.76 -14.84 43.98
C CYS A 91 42.02 -13.38 44.42
N PHE A 92 41.00 -12.54 44.50
CA PHE A 92 41.09 -11.15 44.98
C PHE A 92 40.29 -10.87 46.26
N VAL A 93 39.78 -11.90 46.96
CA VAL A 93 38.84 -11.73 48.09
C VAL A 93 39.42 -10.85 49.21
N ASN A 94 40.71 -11.06 49.53
CA ASN A 94 41.42 -10.30 50.58
C ASN A 94 41.72 -8.84 50.20
N LEU A 95 41.46 -8.45 48.95
CA LEU A 95 41.65 -7.09 48.45
C LEU A 95 40.31 -6.36 48.20
N SER A 96 39.17 -7.02 48.42
CA SER A 96 37.83 -6.54 48.07
C SER A 96 37.45 -5.21 48.71
N SER A 97 37.90 -4.95 49.93
CA SER A 97 37.58 -3.72 50.66
C SER A 97 38.40 -2.50 50.22
N THR A 98 39.54 -2.66 49.54
CA THR A 98 40.48 -1.56 49.30
C THR A 98 40.79 -1.31 47.83
N LEU A 99 40.70 -2.33 46.98
CA LEU A 99 41.23 -2.25 45.62
C LEU A 99 40.39 -1.33 44.72
N GLN A 100 41.05 -0.36 44.10
CA GLN A 100 40.46 0.66 43.22
C GLN A 100 40.91 0.50 41.76
N VAL A 101 42.12 0.01 41.52
CA VAL A 101 42.68 -0.20 40.16
C VAL A 101 43.26 -1.60 40.03
N LEU A 102 42.84 -2.30 38.99
CA LEU A 102 43.36 -3.62 38.61
C LEU A 102 43.76 -3.62 37.13
N ARG A 103 45.04 -3.87 36.86
CA ARG A 103 45.57 -3.95 35.48
C ARG A 103 46.13 -5.34 35.20
N LEU A 104 45.57 -6.00 34.19
CA LEU A 104 45.90 -7.35 33.75
C LEU A 104 46.22 -7.37 32.24
N ASN A 105 46.73 -6.27 31.70
CA ASN A 105 47.00 -6.13 30.27
C ASN A 105 48.12 -7.08 29.80
N ARG A 106 48.08 -7.48 28.52
CA ARG A 106 49.10 -8.34 27.88
C ARG A 106 49.31 -9.64 28.66
N ASN A 107 48.21 -10.35 28.94
CA ASN A 107 48.21 -11.67 29.56
C ASN A 107 47.63 -12.71 28.57
N ARG A 108 47.25 -13.89 29.05
CA ARG A 108 46.75 -15.01 28.25
C ARG A 108 45.31 -15.42 28.64
N LEU A 109 44.56 -14.53 29.30
CA LEU A 109 43.19 -14.82 29.75
C LEU A 109 42.31 -15.14 28.55
N SER A 110 41.77 -16.36 28.51
CA SER A 110 40.88 -16.82 27.44
C SER A 110 39.40 -16.68 27.77
N THR A 111 39.09 -16.68 29.07
CA THR A 111 37.75 -16.53 29.64
C THR A 111 37.84 -15.67 30.89
N ILE A 112 36.74 -15.00 31.22
CA ILE A 112 36.56 -14.29 32.49
C ILE A 112 35.37 -14.98 33.17
N PRO A 113 35.60 -15.75 34.24
CA PRO A 113 34.50 -16.41 34.94
C PRO A 113 33.48 -15.39 35.47
N ALA A 114 32.21 -15.77 35.47
CA ALA A 114 31.17 -14.89 36.02
C ALA A 114 31.45 -14.57 37.49
N LYS A 115 31.23 -13.31 37.88
CA LYS A 115 31.37 -12.87 39.27
C LYS A 115 32.80 -13.03 39.85
N ILE A 116 33.84 -13.13 39.02
CA ILE A 116 35.21 -13.42 39.48
C ILE A 116 35.83 -12.31 40.35
N PHE A 117 35.48 -11.05 40.08
CA PHE A 117 36.15 -9.93 40.75
C PHE A 117 35.57 -9.67 42.16
N GLN A 118 34.26 -9.49 42.33
CA GLN A 118 33.65 -9.11 43.63
C GLN A 118 34.40 -7.98 44.34
N LEU A 119 34.76 -6.93 43.60
CA LEU A 119 35.51 -5.77 44.07
C LEU A 119 34.61 -4.52 44.05
N PRO A 120 33.82 -4.26 45.11
CA PRO A 120 32.81 -3.20 45.10
C PRO A 120 33.41 -1.79 45.00
N ASN A 121 34.68 -1.62 45.40
CA ASN A 121 35.40 -0.35 45.36
C ASN A 121 36.26 -0.14 44.10
N LEU A 122 36.28 -1.12 43.19
CA LEU A 122 37.10 -1.04 41.98
C LEU A 122 36.54 0.01 41.02
N GLN A 123 37.37 0.96 40.63
CA GLN A 123 37.03 2.07 39.74
C GLN A 123 37.59 1.86 38.32
N HIS A 124 38.74 1.20 38.19
CA HIS A 124 39.41 0.99 36.90
C HIS A 124 39.86 -0.47 36.72
N LEU A 125 39.42 -1.10 35.63
CA LEU A 125 39.78 -2.45 35.24
C LEU A 125 40.33 -2.47 33.81
N GLU A 126 41.57 -2.95 33.64
CA GLU A 126 42.21 -3.07 32.34
C GLU A 126 42.59 -4.53 32.02
N LEU A 127 42.06 -5.03 30.90
CA LEU A 127 42.19 -6.42 30.42
C LEU A 127 42.70 -6.47 28.97
N ASN A 128 43.39 -5.43 28.53
CA ASN A 128 43.78 -5.24 27.14
C ASN A 128 44.77 -6.29 26.65
N ARG A 129 44.70 -6.65 25.38
CA ARG A 129 45.66 -7.61 24.77
C ARG A 129 45.69 -8.95 25.53
N ASN A 130 44.53 -9.47 25.88
CA ASN A 130 44.34 -10.84 26.35
C ASN A 130 43.79 -11.70 25.20
N ARG A 131 43.11 -12.82 25.50
CA ARG A 131 42.57 -13.78 24.52
C ARG A 131 41.07 -14.04 24.77
N VAL A 132 40.37 -13.09 25.37
CA VAL A 132 38.96 -13.23 25.74
C VAL A 132 38.10 -13.22 24.48
N ARG A 133 37.56 -14.38 24.09
CA ARG A 133 36.74 -14.50 22.86
C ARG A 133 35.26 -14.18 23.08
N ARG A 134 34.78 -14.33 24.32
CA ARG A 134 33.38 -14.16 24.71
C ARG A 134 33.27 -13.58 26.12
N VAL A 135 32.25 -12.76 26.34
CA VAL A 135 31.87 -12.24 27.65
C VAL A 135 30.45 -12.72 27.94
N GLU A 136 30.31 -13.51 29.00
CA GLU A 136 29.03 -14.08 29.44
C GLU A 136 28.21 -13.04 30.22
N GLY A 137 26.91 -13.28 30.39
CA GLY A 137 26.07 -12.44 31.25
C GLY A 137 26.58 -12.44 32.69
N LEU A 138 26.48 -11.29 33.38
CA LEU A 138 26.92 -11.11 34.78
C LEU A 138 28.44 -11.24 35.00
N THR A 139 29.27 -11.24 33.94
CA THR A 139 30.72 -11.39 34.04
C THR A 139 31.33 -10.39 35.04
N PHE A 140 30.91 -9.13 34.94
CA PHE A 140 31.42 -8.03 35.76
C PHE A 140 30.54 -7.65 36.94
N HIS A 141 29.60 -8.53 37.32
CA HIS A 141 28.73 -8.28 38.47
C HIS A 141 29.54 -8.15 39.78
N GLY A 142 29.13 -7.23 40.65
CA GLY A 142 29.82 -6.87 41.90
C GLY A 142 30.80 -5.69 41.77
N LEU A 143 31.02 -5.17 40.55
CA LEU A 143 31.87 -4.02 40.29
C LEU A 143 31.06 -2.69 40.26
N HIS A 144 30.32 -2.41 41.33
CA HIS A 144 29.36 -1.30 41.36
C HIS A 144 29.99 0.10 41.29
N ALA A 145 31.24 0.26 41.74
CA ALA A 145 31.98 1.53 41.64
C ALA A 145 32.79 1.69 40.34
N LEU A 146 32.70 0.73 39.40
CA LEU A 146 33.56 0.71 38.22
C LEU A 146 33.17 1.84 37.26
N ARG A 147 34.14 2.70 36.97
CA ARG A 147 34.02 3.85 36.07
C ARG A 147 34.64 3.57 34.71
N SER A 148 35.71 2.79 34.65
CA SER A 148 36.39 2.47 33.39
C SER A 148 36.69 0.99 33.25
N LEU A 149 36.22 0.42 32.13
CA LEU A 149 36.55 -0.93 31.71
C LEU A 149 37.21 -0.88 30.32
N LYS A 150 38.44 -1.41 30.26
CA LYS A 150 39.22 -1.51 29.03
C LYS A 150 39.47 -2.96 28.69
N ILE A 151 38.96 -3.43 27.55
CA ILE A 151 39.11 -4.82 27.09
C ILE A 151 39.44 -4.89 25.58
N GLN A 152 40.19 -3.93 25.08
CA GLN A 152 40.62 -3.89 23.68
C GLN A 152 41.61 -5.02 23.31
N ARG A 153 41.66 -5.37 22.01
CA ARG A 153 42.61 -6.35 21.45
C ARG A 153 42.49 -7.74 22.08
N ASN A 154 41.28 -8.23 22.30
CA ASN A 154 41.01 -9.55 22.90
C ASN A 154 40.49 -10.58 21.89
N GLY A 155 40.02 -10.14 20.72
CA GLY A 155 39.37 -11.00 19.74
C GLY A 155 37.95 -11.39 20.17
N ILE A 156 37.27 -10.52 20.94
CA ILE A 156 35.88 -10.75 21.36
C ILE A 156 34.99 -10.75 20.12
N SER A 157 34.33 -11.87 19.84
CA SER A 157 33.36 -11.97 18.75
C SER A 157 31.91 -12.00 19.24
N ARG A 158 31.70 -12.27 20.54
CA ARG A 158 30.36 -12.39 21.13
C ARG A 158 30.28 -11.79 22.53
N LEU A 159 29.35 -10.87 22.69
CA LEU A 159 28.90 -10.35 23.99
C LEU A 159 27.49 -10.88 24.23
N MET A 160 27.27 -11.58 25.33
CA MET A 160 25.93 -12.09 25.68
C MET A 160 25.07 -10.97 26.30
N ASP A 161 23.76 -11.19 26.32
CA ASP A 161 22.83 -10.27 26.98
C ASP A 161 23.20 -10.11 28.46
N GLY A 162 23.23 -8.86 28.93
CA GLY A 162 23.66 -8.53 30.28
C GLY A 162 25.15 -8.76 30.56
N ALA A 163 26.01 -8.83 29.54
CA ALA A 163 27.47 -8.95 29.69
C ALA A 163 28.07 -7.92 30.66
N PHE A 164 27.54 -6.69 30.63
CA PHE A 164 27.97 -5.56 31.47
C PHE A 164 26.98 -5.22 32.59
N TRP A 165 26.05 -6.13 32.91
CA TRP A 165 25.05 -5.86 33.93
C TRP A 165 25.69 -5.69 35.34
N GLY A 166 25.18 -4.71 36.08
CA GLY A 166 25.66 -4.36 37.43
C GLY A 166 26.72 -3.26 37.47
N LEU A 167 27.15 -2.76 36.31
CA LEU A 167 28.12 -1.65 36.17
C LEU A 167 27.42 -0.29 36.24
N SER A 168 26.84 0.02 37.41
CA SER A 168 25.92 1.15 37.61
C SER A 168 26.56 2.55 37.53
N ASN A 169 27.89 2.64 37.62
CA ASN A 169 28.65 3.90 37.56
C ASN A 169 29.65 3.94 36.40
N MET A 170 29.44 3.10 35.38
CA MET A 170 30.33 3.04 34.22
C MET A 170 30.32 4.37 33.47
N GLU A 171 31.51 4.90 33.19
CA GLU A 171 31.71 6.14 32.42
C GLU A 171 32.38 5.84 31.09
N VAL A 172 33.37 4.94 31.07
CA VAL A 172 34.19 4.64 29.89
C VAL A 172 34.26 3.14 29.62
N LEU A 173 33.81 2.71 28.45
CA LEU A 173 33.92 1.34 27.96
C LEU A 173 34.72 1.29 26.66
N GLN A 174 35.89 0.64 26.70
CA GLN A 174 36.76 0.46 25.53
C GLN A 174 36.77 -0.99 25.06
N LEU A 175 36.26 -1.20 23.85
CA LEU A 175 36.10 -2.49 23.17
C LEU A 175 36.81 -2.50 21.81
N ASP A 176 37.74 -1.57 21.57
CA ASP A 176 38.44 -1.44 20.29
C ASP A 176 39.25 -2.69 19.90
N TYR A 177 39.47 -2.87 18.60
CA TYR A 177 40.28 -3.98 18.07
C TYR A 177 39.78 -5.35 18.55
N ASN A 178 38.47 -5.58 18.47
CA ASN A 178 37.85 -6.88 18.69
C ASN A 178 37.21 -7.37 17.39
N ASN A 179 36.29 -8.34 17.46
CA ASN A 179 35.65 -8.93 16.30
C ASN A 179 34.11 -8.87 16.43
N LEU A 180 33.59 -7.80 17.04
CA LEU A 180 32.16 -7.58 17.19
C LEU A 180 31.53 -7.31 15.83
N THR A 181 30.33 -7.85 15.59
CA THR A 181 29.64 -7.75 14.29
C THR A 181 28.37 -6.90 14.33
N ASP A 182 27.83 -6.64 15.52
CA ASP A 182 26.66 -5.80 15.70
C ASP A 182 26.64 -5.09 17.05
N VAL A 183 25.84 -4.01 17.11
CA VAL A 183 25.47 -3.33 18.35
C VAL A 183 24.00 -3.59 18.67
N SER A 184 23.71 -3.94 19.92
CA SER A 184 22.36 -4.29 20.38
C SER A 184 22.14 -3.89 21.83
N LYS A 185 20.87 -3.66 22.18
CA LYS A 185 20.48 -3.36 23.56
C LYS A 185 20.80 -4.48 24.55
N GLY A 186 20.88 -5.72 24.08
CA GLY A 186 21.02 -6.91 24.93
C GLY A 186 22.30 -6.85 25.75
N TRP A 187 23.45 -6.66 25.09
CA TRP A 187 24.73 -6.59 25.78
C TRP A 187 25.02 -5.20 26.38
N LEU A 188 24.36 -4.13 25.92
CA LEU A 188 24.43 -2.78 26.51
C LEU A 188 23.54 -2.59 27.75
N TYR A 189 22.74 -3.61 28.10
CA TYR A 189 21.76 -3.54 29.17
C TYR A 189 22.37 -3.09 30.51
N GLY A 190 21.82 -1.99 31.06
CA GLY A 190 22.19 -1.46 32.38
C GLY A 190 23.28 -0.38 32.40
N LEU A 191 23.84 0.02 31.25
CA LEU A 191 24.90 1.03 31.15
C LEU A 191 24.38 2.48 31.18
N LEU A 192 23.52 2.80 32.14
CA LEU A 192 22.77 4.07 32.25
C LEU A 192 23.63 5.33 32.45
N THR A 193 24.87 5.17 32.88
CA THR A 193 25.79 6.28 33.16
C THR A 193 26.89 6.45 32.12
N LEU A 194 26.93 5.57 31.11
CA LEU A 194 28.04 5.51 30.15
C LEU A 194 28.15 6.83 29.37
N GLN A 195 29.36 7.37 29.33
CA GLN A 195 29.69 8.63 28.65
C GLN A 195 30.52 8.40 27.40
N GLN A 196 31.48 7.46 27.45
CA GLN A 196 32.37 7.14 26.33
C GLN A 196 32.29 5.67 25.97
N LEU A 197 32.03 5.39 24.69
CA LEU A 197 31.99 4.04 24.14
C LEU A 197 32.86 3.93 22.91
N HIS A 198 33.89 3.10 22.99
CA HIS A 198 34.85 2.92 21.91
C HIS A 198 34.73 1.50 21.34
N LEU A 199 34.30 1.41 20.09
CA LEU A 199 34.04 0.19 19.31
C LEU A 199 34.88 0.20 18.01
N GLY A 200 35.93 1.02 17.94
CA GLY A 200 36.76 1.17 16.77
C GLY A 200 37.46 -0.13 16.37
N HIS A 201 37.74 -0.32 15.09
CA HIS A 201 38.46 -1.51 14.59
C HIS A 201 37.78 -2.84 14.98
N ASN A 202 36.48 -2.95 14.74
CA ASN A 202 35.72 -4.19 14.88
C ASN A 202 35.22 -4.65 13.49
N ALA A 203 34.26 -5.58 13.44
CA ALA A 203 33.62 -6.07 12.22
C ALA A 203 32.14 -5.66 12.16
N ILE A 204 31.77 -4.53 12.78
CA ILE A 204 30.37 -4.14 12.95
C ILE A 204 29.78 -3.74 11.60
N SER A 205 28.76 -4.47 11.15
CA SER A 205 28.05 -4.19 9.90
C SER A 205 26.63 -3.65 10.10
N ARG A 206 26.11 -3.72 11.33
CA ARG A 206 24.77 -3.20 11.67
C ARG A 206 24.69 -2.59 13.07
N ILE A 207 23.86 -1.57 13.20
CA ILE A 207 23.36 -1.03 14.47
C ILE A 207 21.88 -1.39 14.56
N ARG A 208 21.45 -2.07 15.63
CA ARG A 208 20.03 -2.39 15.80
C ARG A 208 19.23 -1.13 16.19
N PRO A 209 17.94 -1.01 15.78
CA PRO A 209 17.13 0.19 16.02
C PRO A 209 17.00 0.63 17.49
N ASP A 210 17.08 -0.32 18.43
CA ASP A 210 16.93 -0.11 19.86
C ASP A 210 18.25 -0.13 20.63
N ALA A 211 19.39 -0.18 19.92
CA ALA A 211 20.71 -0.42 20.51
C ALA A 211 21.04 0.50 21.71
N TRP A 212 20.62 1.76 21.64
CA TRP A 212 21.06 2.81 22.56
C TRP A 212 20.09 3.11 23.71
N GLU A 213 19.05 2.30 23.89
CA GLU A 213 17.98 2.50 24.89
C GLU A 213 18.53 2.80 26.30
N PHE A 214 19.62 2.13 26.69
CA PHE A 214 20.26 2.25 28.01
C PHE A 214 21.48 3.18 28.06
N CYS A 215 21.89 3.79 26.94
CA CYS A 215 23.13 4.58 26.84
C CYS A 215 22.84 6.07 26.59
N GLN A 216 21.78 6.61 27.21
CA GLN A 216 21.29 7.97 26.91
C GLN A 216 22.20 9.11 27.40
N LYS A 217 23.20 8.81 28.24
CA LYS A 217 24.22 9.76 28.73
C LYS A 217 25.50 9.80 27.88
N LEU A 218 25.54 9.06 26.78
CA LEU A 218 26.73 8.97 25.95
C LEU A 218 27.06 10.33 25.33
N SER A 219 28.28 10.80 25.55
CA SER A 219 28.86 12.02 25.00
C SER A 219 29.84 11.73 23.87
N GLU A 220 30.50 10.57 23.87
CA GLU A 220 31.47 10.17 22.86
C GLU A 220 31.20 8.73 22.39
N LEU A 221 31.05 8.57 21.07
CA LEU A 221 30.88 7.28 20.42
C LEU A 221 31.89 7.12 19.29
N ASP A 222 32.80 6.16 19.43
CA ASP A 222 33.68 5.72 18.35
C ASP A 222 33.22 4.38 17.80
N ILE A 223 32.76 4.37 16.55
CA ILE A 223 32.44 3.17 15.76
C ILE A 223 33.22 3.16 14.43
N SER A 224 34.36 3.87 14.40
CA SER A 224 35.23 3.98 13.24
C SER A 224 35.90 2.64 12.89
N SER A 225 36.40 2.51 11.66
CA SER A 225 37.13 1.31 11.21
C SER A 225 36.31 0.02 11.37
N ASN A 226 35.05 0.04 10.90
CA ASN A 226 34.11 -1.09 10.96
C ASN A 226 33.63 -1.47 9.53
N HIS A 227 32.49 -2.14 9.41
CA HIS A 227 31.92 -2.61 8.14
C HIS A 227 30.52 -2.04 7.86
N LEU A 228 30.20 -0.86 8.42
CA LEU A 228 28.92 -0.20 8.18
C LEU A 228 28.82 0.23 6.72
N THR A 229 27.74 -0.14 6.05
CA THR A 229 27.46 0.27 4.66
C THR A 229 26.39 1.35 4.56
N ARG A 230 25.56 1.48 5.60
CA ARG A 230 24.45 2.44 5.63
C ARG A 230 24.10 2.92 7.03
N LEU A 231 23.52 4.12 7.10
CA LEU A 231 22.95 4.71 8.30
C LEU A 231 21.46 4.99 8.04
N GLU A 232 20.59 4.56 8.94
CA GLU A 232 19.12 4.71 8.85
C GLU A 232 18.64 5.75 9.87
N GLU A 233 17.39 6.21 9.78
CA GLU A 233 16.78 7.12 10.79
C GLU A 233 16.88 6.55 12.22
N SER A 234 16.83 5.22 12.35
CA SER A 234 16.93 4.53 13.65
C SER A 234 18.35 4.32 14.18
N SER A 235 19.41 4.63 13.40
CA SER A 235 20.79 4.25 13.74
C SER A 235 21.29 4.86 15.05
N PHE A 236 20.88 6.08 15.42
CA PHE A 236 21.39 6.80 16.59
C PHE A 236 20.30 7.39 17.49
N VAL A 237 19.08 6.86 17.40
CA VAL A 237 17.95 7.31 18.20
C VAL A 237 18.26 7.17 19.70
N GLY A 238 17.95 8.21 20.47
CA GLY A 238 18.14 8.25 21.93
C GLY A 238 19.46 8.87 22.40
N LEU A 239 20.43 9.09 21.50
CA LEU A 239 21.75 9.67 21.83
C LEU A 239 21.74 11.21 21.85
N SER A 240 20.80 11.80 22.59
CA SER A 240 20.56 13.26 22.54
C SER A 240 21.66 14.15 23.13
N LEU A 241 22.54 13.56 23.96
CA LEU A 241 23.67 14.22 24.64
C LEU A 241 25.01 13.95 23.96
N LEU A 242 25.02 13.29 22.80
CA LEU A 242 26.25 12.95 22.08
C LEU A 242 26.93 14.23 21.56
N ASP A 243 28.19 14.44 21.94
CA ASP A 243 29.02 15.57 21.52
C ASP A 243 29.95 15.18 20.35
N GLU A 244 30.51 13.97 20.38
CA GLU A 244 31.48 13.47 19.40
C GLU A 244 31.06 12.10 18.85
N LEU A 245 31.02 12.00 17.52
CA LEU A 245 30.64 10.79 16.80
C LEU A 245 31.68 10.46 15.72
N HIS A 246 32.37 9.33 15.88
CA HIS A 246 33.35 8.83 14.92
C HIS A 246 32.82 7.62 14.15
N ILE A 247 32.56 7.81 12.86
CA ILE A 247 32.10 6.76 11.92
C ILE A 247 33.10 6.60 10.75
N GLY A 248 34.25 7.28 10.81
CA GLY A 248 35.27 7.23 9.77
C GLY A 248 35.79 5.82 9.46
N ASN A 249 36.37 5.61 8.29
CA ASN A 249 36.95 4.33 7.85
C ASN A 249 35.93 3.16 7.84
N ASN A 250 34.70 3.43 7.40
CA ASN A 250 33.68 2.41 7.16
C ASN A 250 33.45 2.27 5.63
N ARG A 251 32.30 1.71 5.22
CA ARG A 251 31.88 1.60 3.82
C ARG A 251 30.54 2.29 3.59
N VAL A 252 30.26 3.35 4.36
CA VAL A 252 28.96 4.01 4.33
C VAL A 252 28.77 4.69 2.99
N SER A 253 27.81 4.23 2.20
CA SER A 253 27.41 4.83 0.92
C SER A 253 26.02 5.46 0.97
N PHE A 254 25.23 5.15 2.01
CA PHE A 254 23.87 5.64 2.20
C PHE A 254 23.64 6.11 3.65
N ILE A 255 23.08 7.31 3.83
CA ILE A 255 22.67 7.93 5.10
C ILE A 255 21.23 8.47 4.97
N ALA A 256 20.23 7.73 5.46
CA ALA A 256 18.82 8.13 5.34
C ALA A 256 18.55 9.57 5.81
N ASP A 257 17.52 10.20 5.26
CA ASP A 257 17.02 11.48 5.78
C ASP A 257 16.69 11.33 7.27
N GLY A 258 17.17 12.26 8.09
CA GLY A 258 17.03 12.18 9.53
C GLY A 258 17.87 11.08 10.22
N ALA A 259 18.86 10.45 9.57
CA ALA A 259 19.75 9.48 10.25
C ALA A 259 20.44 10.04 11.51
N PHE A 260 20.67 11.35 11.57
CA PHE A 260 21.24 12.04 12.72
C PHE A 260 20.20 12.81 13.55
N ARG A 261 18.90 12.55 13.31
CA ARG A 261 17.82 13.21 14.02
C ARG A 261 17.90 12.87 15.50
N GLY A 262 17.78 13.90 16.34
CA GLY A 262 17.88 13.77 17.79
C GLY A 262 19.29 13.97 18.35
N LEU A 263 20.34 14.00 17.53
CA LEU A 263 21.71 14.33 17.94
C LEU A 263 21.91 15.84 18.16
N SER A 264 21.05 16.44 18.99
CA SER A 264 20.94 17.89 19.20
C SER A 264 22.15 18.55 19.89
N HIS A 265 23.04 17.75 20.49
CA HIS A 265 24.26 18.22 21.14
C HIS A 265 25.52 18.06 20.28
N LEU A 266 25.44 17.36 19.15
CA LEU A 266 26.62 16.94 18.40
C LEU A 266 27.45 18.12 17.91
N GLN A 267 28.72 18.14 18.28
CA GLN A 267 29.68 19.20 17.94
C GLN A 267 30.72 18.71 16.93
N MET A 268 31.05 17.42 16.95
CA MET A 268 32.02 16.81 16.05
C MET A 268 31.46 15.55 15.39
N LEU A 269 31.57 15.50 14.08
CA LEU A 269 31.18 14.36 13.27
C LEU A 269 32.31 13.97 12.32
N ASP A 270 32.86 12.78 12.51
CA ASP A 270 33.86 12.18 11.62
C ASP A 270 33.24 11.12 10.71
N LEU A 271 33.20 11.43 9.41
CA LEU A 271 32.71 10.56 8.34
C LEU A 271 33.82 10.25 7.31
N GLN A 272 35.09 10.51 7.64
CA GLN A 272 36.20 10.34 6.69
C GLN A 272 36.31 8.90 6.16
N ASN A 273 36.90 8.73 4.98
CA ASN A 273 37.20 7.42 4.37
C ASN A 273 35.97 6.48 4.37
N ASN A 274 34.87 6.95 3.79
CA ASN A 274 33.66 6.17 3.53
C ASN A 274 33.37 6.19 2.00
N GLU A 275 32.20 5.72 1.60
CA GLU A 275 31.77 5.65 0.20
C GLU A 275 30.65 6.67 -0.08
N ILE A 276 30.62 7.78 0.68
CA ILE A 276 29.55 8.78 0.60
C ILE A 276 29.71 9.55 -0.72
N SER A 277 28.71 9.45 -1.59
CA SER A 277 28.78 9.99 -2.96
C SER A 277 27.65 10.93 -3.34
N TRP A 278 26.73 11.29 -2.45
CA TRP A 278 25.55 12.07 -2.82
C TRP A 278 25.61 13.56 -2.46
N THR A 279 24.67 14.33 -3.03
CA THR A 279 24.46 15.74 -2.81
C THR A 279 23.71 16.00 -1.50
N ILE A 280 24.01 17.11 -0.82
CA ILE A 280 23.22 17.54 0.35
C ILE A 280 21.98 18.31 -0.17
N GLU A 281 21.24 17.73 -1.08
CA GLU A 281 20.03 18.32 -1.66
C GLU A 281 18.82 17.92 -0.83
N ASP A 282 18.60 18.59 0.30
CA ASP A 282 17.27 18.71 0.91
C ASP A 282 17.32 19.66 2.12
N MET A 283 16.35 20.58 2.23
CA MET A 283 16.12 21.35 3.47
C MET A 283 15.91 20.43 4.69
N ASN A 284 15.51 19.16 4.45
CA ASN A 284 15.32 18.10 5.43
C ASN A 284 16.42 17.01 5.41
N GLY A 285 17.57 17.27 4.76
CA GLY A 285 18.64 16.28 4.60
C GLY A 285 19.21 15.74 5.92
N PRO A 286 20.08 14.70 5.88
CA PRO A 286 20.50 13.93 7.06
C PRO A 286 21.12 14.78 8.18
N PHE A 287 21.72 15.92 7.83
CA PHE A 287 22.40 16.82 8.76
C PHE A 287 21.54 18.02 9.21
N SER A 288 20.30 18.14 8.73
CA SER A 288 19.39 19.28 9.01
C SER A 288 19.14 19.49 10.51
N ALA A 289 19.19 18.43 11.31
CA ALA A 289 18.98 18.47 12.76
C ALA A 289 20.25 18.78 13.59
N LEU A 290 21.41 19.02 12.95
CA LEU A 290 22.71 19.16 13.61
C LEU A 290 23.11 20.62 13.85
N ASP A 291 22.26 21.38 14.56
CA ASP A 291 22.44 22.83 14.75
C ASP A 291 23.72 23.22 15.52
N LYS A 292 24.22 22.33 16.38
CA LYS A 292 25.41 22.56 17.21
C LYS A 292 26.71 22.05 16.58
N LEU A 293 26.67 21.50 15.35
CA LEU A 293 27.86 20.96 14.71
C LEU A 293 28.89 22.07 14.48
N ARG A 294 30.17 21.77 14.77
CA ARG A 294 31.31 22.69 14.63
C ARG A 294 32.45 22.08 13.84
N LYS A 295 32.67 20.76 13.97
CA LYS A 295 33.76 20.04 13.32
C LYS A 295 33.19 18.94 12.43
N LEU A 296 33.55 18.96 11.16
CA LEU A 296 33.11 17.96 10.18
C LEU A 296 34.29 17.43 9.37
N PHE A 297 34.43 16.10 9.34
CA PHE A 297 35.48 15.41 8.59
C PHE A 297 34.86 14.56 7.49
N LEU A 298 35.16 14.88 6.23
CA LEU A 298 34.60 14.26 5.03
C LEU A 298 35.67 13.78 4.03
N GLN A 299 36.95 13.95 4.33
CA GLN A 299 38.06 13.52 3.48
C GLN A 299 37.98 12.03 3.13
N GLY A 300 38.36 11.67 1.90
CA GLY A 300 38.32 10.27 1.45
C GLY A 300 36.92 9.75 1.12
N ASN A 301 35.96 10.64 0.87
CA ASN A 301 34.64 10.34 0.29
C ASN A 301 34.54 10.84 -1.16
N GLN A 302 33.39 10.64 -1.80
CA GLN A 302 33.09 11.08 -3.17
C GLN A 302 32.06 12.23 -3.17
N ILE A 303 32.23 13.20 -2.28
CA ILE A 303 31.26 14.29 -2.06
C ILE A 303 31.03 15.09 -3.35
N LEU A 304 29.77 15.20 -3.77
CA LEU A 304 29.34 15.92 -4.97
C LEU A 304 28.89 17.35 -4.68
N ASP A 305 28.20 17.58 -3.56
CA ASP A 305 27.66 18.88 -3.21
C ASP A 305 27.68 19.07 -1.69
N LEU A 306 27.48 20.31 -1.24
CA LEU A 306 27.72 20.80 0.11
C LEU A 306 26.54 21.70 0.55
N GLN A 307 25.91 21.37 1.69
CA GLN A 307 24.83 22.15 2.27
C GLN A 307 25.35 23.42 2.93
N ILE A 308 25.02 24.57 2.36
CA ILE A 308 25.41 25.87 2.90
C ILE A 308 24.98 26.05 4.36
N ASN A 309 23.76 25.66 4.73
CA ASN A 309 23.18 25.91 6.07
C ASN A 309 23.98 25.29 7.22
N ILE A 310 24.65 24.17 6.98
CA ILE A 310 25.47 23.49 7.98
C ILE A 310 26.89 24.00 7.93
N ILE A 311 27.45 24.11 6.73
CA ILE A 311 28.87 24.37 6.54
C ILE A 311 29.26 25.76 7.01
N ILE A 312 28.40 26.76 6.81
CA ILE A 312 28.66 28.13 7.28
C ILE A 312 28.81 28.25 8.80
N ARG A 313 28.32 27.27 9.58
CA ARG A 313 28.40 27.24 11.05
C ARG A 313 29.64 26.51 11.57
N LEU A 314 30.40 25.84 10.69
CA LEU A 314 31.55 25.03 11.08
C LEU A 314 32.74 25.91 11.47
N SER A 315 33.39 25.52 12.57
CA SER A 315 34.69 26.05 12.97
C SER A 315 35.87 25.19 12.47
N GLN A 316 35.59 24.04 11.84
CA GLN A 316 36.59 23.16 11.24
C GLN A 316 35.93 22.25 10.18
N LEU A 317 36.47 22.27 8.97
CA LEU A 317 36.07 21.38 7.87
C LEU A 317 37.31 20.67 7.32
N HIS A 318 37.27 19.35 7.22
CA HIS A 318 38.26 18.55 6.50
C HIS A 318 37.57 17.93 5.28
N LEU A 319 38.04 18.30 4.09
CA LEU A 319 37.45 17.85 2.82
C LEU A 319 38.55 17.63 1.80
N ASN A 320 38.58 16.43 1.22
CA ASN A 320 39.42 16.11 0.07
C ASN A 320 38.56 15.37 -0.94
N THR A 321 38.13 16.06 -2.00
CA THR A 321 37.23 15.51 -3.03
C THR A 321 37.58 16.06 -4.41
N SER A 322 37.44 15.20 -5.43
CA SER A 322 37.53 15.59 -6.84
C SER A 322 36.21 15.45 -7.58
N SER A 323 35.11 15.27 -6.85
CA SER A 323 33.81 14.87 -7.38
C SER A 323 32.79 16.02 -7.41
N LEU A 324 33.16 17.25 -7.04
CA LEU A 324 32.19 18.32 -6.81
C LEU A 324 31.46 18.76 -8.10
N LEU A 325 30.18 19.07 -7.92
CA LEU A 325 29.31 19.78 -8.84
C LEU A 325 29.57 21.28 -8.70
N CYS A 326 30.31 21.84 -9.65
CA CYS A 326 30.64 23.27 -9.67
C CYS A 326 29.60 24.07 -10.45
N ASP A 327 28.35 24.03 -9.97
CA ASP A 327 27.24 24.82 -10.47
C ASP A 327 27.02 26.09 -9.65
N CYS A 328 25.94 26.82 -9.92
CA CYS A 328 25.65 28.04 -9.17
C CYS A 328 25.35 27.82 -7.68
N GLN A 329 24.98 26.61 -7.24
CA GLN A 329 24.73 26.30 -5.83
C GLN A 329 26.04 26.19 -5.04
N LEU A 330 27.15 25.81 -5.67
CA LEU A 330 28.46 25.75 -5.02
C LEU A 330 29.21 27.10 -5.01
N LYS A 331 28.68 28.13 -5.66
CA LYS A 331 29.33 29.44 -5.87
C LYS A 331 29.85 30.09 -4.58
N TRP A 332 29.14 29.91 -3.46
CA TRP A 332 29.50 30.44 -2.14
C TRP A 332 30.75 29.76 -1.53
N PHE A 333 31.03 28.51 -1.90
CA PHE A 333 32.01 27.68 -1.18
C PHE A 333 33.44 28.20 -1.27
N PRO A 334 33.98 28.57 -2.45
CA PRO A 334 35.34 29.14 -2.54
C PRO A 334 35.49 30.44 -1.74
N LEU A 335 34.45 31.29 -1.75
CA LEU A 335 34.44 32.56 -1.02
C LEU A 335 34.44 32.32 0.49
N TRP A 336 33.55 31.43 0.96
CA TRP A 336 33.47 31.07 2.36
C TRP A 336 34.80 30.51 2.86
N VAL A 337 35.41 29.54 2.17
CA VAL A 337 36.70 28.95 2.59
C VAL A 337 37.82 30.00 2.63
N ALA A 338 37.83 30.96 1.70
CA ALA A 338 38.85 32.02 1.67
C ALA A 338 38.78 32.94 2.90
N GLU A 339 37.62 33.07 3.54
CA GLU A 339 37.42 33.82 4.78
C GLU A 339 37.77 33.00 6.04
N GLN A 340 38.04 31.69 5.91
CA GLN A 340 38.35 30.80 7.03
C GLN A 340 39.84 30.46 7.13
N THR A 341 40.26 30.00 8.30
CA THR A 341 41.61 29.43 8.51
C THR A 341 41.73 27.97 8.03
N PHE A 342 40.75 27.46 7.26
CA PHE A 342 40.63 26.03 6.90
C PHE A 342 41.44 25.62 5.67
N LEU A 343 42.02 26.58 4.94
CA LEU A 343 42.74 26.34 3.68
C LEU A 343 43.69 25.13 3.65
N PRO A 344 44.46 24.76 4.71
CA PRO A 344 45.31 23.56 4.65
C PRO A 344 44.55 22.22 4.69
N TYR A 345 43.26 22.21 5.05
CA TYR A 345 42.46 20.99 5.26
C TYR A 345 41.38 20.78 4.19
N VAL A 346 41.30 21.67 3.20
CA VAL A 346 40.30 21.62 2.12
C VAL A 346 40.99 21.56 0.77
N ASN A 347 40.90 20.42 0.10
CA ASN A 347 41.30 20.23 -1.29
C ASN A 347 40.09 19.77 -2.10
N ALA A 348 39.66 20.60 -3.06
CA ALA A 348 38.39 20.42 -3.73
C ALA A 348 38.52 20.78 -5.21
N SER A 349 38.16 19.85 -6.10
CA SER A 349 38.10 20.09 -7.54
C SER A 349 36.77 19.68 -8.15
N CYS A 350 36.40 20.34 -9.24
CA CYS A 350 35.18 20.08 -9.98
C CYS A 350 35.27 18.76 -10.75
N ALA A 351 34.23 17.92 -10.69
CA ALA A 351 34.01 16.85 -11.66
C ALA A 351 33.08 17.29 -12.79
N HIS A 352 32.17 18.22 -12.50
CA HIS A 352 31.17 18.76 -13.43
C HIS A 352 31.01 20.27 -13.20
N PRO A 353 30.61 21.08 -14.19
CA PRO A 353 30.42 20.75 -15.61
C PRO A 353 31.72 20.36 -16.31
N LEU A 354 31.61 19.70 -17.47
CA LEU A 354 32.77 19.15 -18.21
C LEU A 354 33.88 20.19 -18.44
N MET A 355 33.50 21.46 -18.66
CA MET A 355 34.42 22.59 -18.86
C MET A 355 35.26 22.97 -17.62
N LEU A 356 34.79 22.58 -16.43
CA LEU A 356 35.45 22.82 -15.16
C LEU A 356 36.13 21.56 -14.60
N LYS A 357 35.91 20.39 -15.22
CA LYS A 357 36.45 19.10 -14.76
C LYS A 357 37.96 19.17 -14.47
N GLY A 358 38.33 18.75 -13.26
CA GLY A 358 39.71 18.73 -12.76
C GLY A 358 40.23 20.08 -12.24
N LYS A 359 39.52 21.20 -12.44
CA LYS A 359 39.94 22.50 -11.90
C LYS A 359 39.64 22.58 -10.40
N SER A 360 40.57 23.18 -9.65
CA SER A 360 40.35 23.49 -8.24
C SER A 360 39.24 24.53 -8.12
N VAL A 361 38.29 24.29 -7.21
CA VAL A 361 37.15 25.20 -6.99
C VAL A 361 37.60 26.61 -6.57
N PHE A 362 38.79 26.74 -5.98
CA PHE A 362 39.39 28.01 -5.57
C PHE A 362 40.02 28.80 -6.73
N THR A 363 40.18 28.18 -7.89
CA THR A 363 40.74 28.80 -9.10
C THR A 363 39.69 29.11 -10.17
N VAL A 364 38.48 28.56 -10.01
CA VAL A 364 37.35 28.81 -10.91
C VAL A 364 36.79 30.21 -10.65
N ARG A 365 36.47 30.94 -11.72
CA ARG A 365 35.89 32.29 -11.62
C ARG A 365 34.44 32.21 -11.18
N GLN A 366 34.00 33.22 -10.44
CA GLN A 366 32.64 33.28 -9.88
C GLN A 366 31.53 33.30 -10.96
N GLU A 367 31.82 33.80 -12.17
CA GLU A 367 30.89 33.74 -13.30
C GLU A 367 30.78 32.35 -13.96
N ASP A 368 31.75 31.46 -13.77
CA ASP A 368 31.76 30.15 -14.42
C ASP A 368 30.92 29.10 -13.64
N PHE A 369 30.49 29.42 -12.41
CA PHE A 369 29.54 28.64 -11.61
C PHE A 369 28.10 28.92 -12.06
N VAL A 370 27.62 28.19 -13.07
CA VAL A 370 26.28 28.35 -13.67
C VAL A 370 25.39 27.13 -13.40
N CYS A 371 24.07 27.33 -13.33
CA CYS A 371 23.07 26.26 -13.12
C CYS A 371 22.41 25.80 -14.42
N ASP A 372 23.14 25.88 -15.54
CA ASP A 372 22.61 25.50 -16.86
C ASP A 372 22.66 23.98 -17.09
N ASP A 373 23.39 23.26 -16.23
CA ASP A 373 23.64 21.83 -16.31
C ASP A 373 22.86 21.05 -15.23
N PHE A 374 22.31 19.89 -15.58
CA PHE A 374 21.53 19.00 -14.71
C PHE A 374 22.14 17.58 -14.67
N PRO A 375 23.26 17.38 -13.95
CA PRO A 375 23.95 16.10 -13.92
C PRO A 375 23.18 15.02 -13.16
N LYS A 376 22.36 15.36 -12.16
CA LYS A 376 21.39 14.44 -11.53
C LYS A 376 20.23 14.15 -12.50
N PRO A 377 19.73 12.90 -12.61
CA PRO A 377 18.67 12.58 -13.57
C PRO A 377 17.41 13.41 -13.30
N GLN A 378 16.89 14.10 -14.30
CA GLN A 378 15.64 14.84 -14.22
C GLN A 378 14.54 14.04 -14.89
N ILE A 379 13.48 13.73 -14.15
CA ILE A 379 12.33 12.98 -14.69
C ILE A 379 11.54 13.89 -15.61
N THR A 380 11.52 13.53 -16.90
CA THR A 380 10.85 14.26 -17.97
C THR A 380 9.44 13.73 -18.21
N VAL A 381 9.21 12.43 -17.99
CA VAL A 381 7.89 11.78 -18.12
C VAL A 381 7.56 11.05 -16.82
N GLN A 382 6.43 11.41 -16.21
CA GLN A 382 5.91 10.81 -14.99
C GLN A 382 5.01 9.60 -15.33
N PRO A 383 4.97 8.55 -14.48
CA PRO A 383 4.01 7.47 -14.64
C PRO A 383 2.60 7.91 -14.29
N GLU A 384 1.62 7.48 -15.09
CA GLU A 384 0.21 7.84 -14.90
C GLU A 384 -0.54 6.78 -14.08
N THR A 385 -1.48 7.23 -13.24
CA THR A 385 -2.41 6.36 -12.50
C THR A 385 -3.34 5.63 -13.46
N GLN A 386 -3.55 4.33 -13.25
CA GLN A 386 -4.30 3.47 -14.17
C GLN A 386 -5.33 2.59 -13.45
N SER A 387 -6.38 2.26 -14.18
CA SER A 387 -7.37 1.27 -13.81
C SER A 387 -7.37 0.17 -14.85
N ALA A 388 -7.31 -1.08 -14.41
CA ALA A 388 -7.23 -2.24 -15.29
C ALA A 388 -8.25 -3.30 -14.88
N ILE A 389 -8.71 -4.08 -15.85
CA ILE A 389 -9.53 -5.26 -15.56
C ILE A 389 -8.59 -6.40 -15.16
N LYS A 390 -9.03 -7.26 -14.23
CA LYS A 390 -8.32 -8.49 -13.87
C LYS A 390 -7.88 -9.27 -15.12
N SER A 391 -6.64 -9.77 -15.09
CA SER A 391 -5.97 -10.47 -16.19
C SER A 391 -5.60 -9.61 -17.42
N ALA A 392 -5.82 -8.29 -17.39
CA ALA A 392 -5.28 -7.39 -18.40
C ALA A 392 -3.77 -7.19 -18.24
N ASN A 393 -3.10 -6.73 -19.29
CA ASN A 393 -1.71 -6.28 -19.21
C ASN A 393 -1.69 -4.76 -18.98
N VAL A 394 -0.85 -4.30 -18.06
CA VAL A 394 -0.69 -2.89 -17.70
C VAL A 394 0.76 -2.49 -17.85
N THR A 395 0.99 -1.27 -18.31
CA THR A 395 2.32 -0.74 -18.53
C THR A 395 2.46 0.61 -17.85
N PHE A 396 3.48 0.79 -17.01
CA PHE A 396 3.89 2.10 -16.51
C PHE A 396 5.15 2.57 -17.24
N VAL A 397 5.18 3.86 -17.59
CA VAL A 397 6.27 4.48 -18.33
C VAL A 397 6.84 5.63 -17.51
N CYS A 398 8.16 5.75 -17.46
CA CYS A 398 8.84 6.88 -16.87
C CYS A 398 10.10 7.20 -17.68
N SER A 399 10.36 8.49 -17.93
CA SER A 399 11.54 8.92 -18.67
C SER A 399 12.34 9.94 -17.87
N ALA A 400 13.66 9.92 -18.03
CA ALA A 400 14.55 10.91 -17.46
C ALA A 400 15.73 11.23 -18.36
N ALA A 401 16.26 12.43 -18.19
CA ALA A 401 17.44 12.93 -18.89
C ALA A 401 18.47 13.45 -17.88
N SER A 402 19.75 13.43 -18.26
CA SER A 402 20.85 14.02 -17.48
C SER A 402 21.80 14.72 -18.45
N SER A 403 22.35 15.86 -18.06
CA SER A 403 23.40 16.51 -18.85
C SER A 403 24.78 15.86 -18.68
N SER A 404 24.91 14.89 -17.76
CA SER A 404 26.12 14.08 -17.60
C SER A 404 26.11 12.82 -18.49
N ASP A 405 27.29 12.31 -18.82
CA ASP A 405 27.50 11.03 -19.50
C ASP A 405 27.43 9.81 -18.56
N SER A 406 27.03 10.03 -17.31
CA SER A 406 27.02 8.99 -16.28
C SER A 406 25.89 7.99 -16.51
N PRO A 407 26.17 6.68 -16.43
CA PRO A 407 25.16 5.66 -16.68
C PRO A 407 24.02 5.77 -15.66
N MET A 408 22.79 5.73 -16.16
CA MET A 408 21.58 5.69 -15.34
C MET A 408 21.17 4.24 -15.05
N THR A 409 20.74 4.00 -13.81
CA THR A 409 20.12 2.77 -13.36
C THR A 409 18.65 3.04 -13.03
N PHE A 410 17.80 2.05 -13.25
CA PHE A 410 16.34 2.17 -13.17
C PHE A 410 15.81 1.12 -12.20
N ALA A 411 14.96 1.53 -11.27
CA ALA A 411 14.27 0.66 -10.35
C ALA A 411 12.81 1.06 -10.24
N TRP A 412 11.92 0.08 -10.06
CA TRP A 412 10.51 0.31 -9.78
C TRP A 412 10.18 -0.17 -8.38
N LYS A 413 9.41 0.64 -7.64
CA LYS A 413 8.90 0.31 -6.31
C LYS A 413 7.39 0.12 -6.37
N LYS A 414 6.88 -0.87 -5.66
CA LYS A 414 5.46 -1.04 -5.33
C LYS A 414 5.30 -0.85 -3.82
N ASP A 415 4.47 0.09 -3.40
CA ASP A 415 4.19 0.36 -1.97
C ASP A 415 5.46 0.57 -1.12
N ASN A 416 6.46 1.25 -1.71
CA ASN A 416 7.81 1.52 -1.20
C ASN A 416 8.80 0.34 -1.21
N GLU A 417 8.40 -0.86 -1.64
CA GLU A 417 9.29 -2.02 -1.80
C GLU A 417 9.81 -2.12 -3.23
N VAL A 418 11.12 -2.39 -3.40
CA VAL A 418 11.75 -2.53 -4.72
C VAL A 418 11.33 -3.85 -5.37
N LEU A 419 10.92 -3.79 -6.64
CA LEU A 419 10.58 -4.95 -7.44
C LEU A 419 11.84 -5.53 -8.09
N ASN A 420 12.36 -6.64 -7.55
CA ASN A 420 13.60 -7.25 -8.04
C ASN A 420 13.42 -8.09 -9.31
N ASP A 421 12.28 -8.79 -9.44
CA ASP A 421 12.00 -9.72 -10.56
C ASP A 421 10.94 -9.17 -11.54
N ALA A 422 10.85 -7.85 -11.68
CA ALA A 422 9.89 -7.21 -12.57
C ALA A 422 10.37 -7.17 -14.03
N GLU A 423 9.43 -7.28 -14.96
CA GLU A 423 9.69 -7.15 -16.39
C GLU A 423 9.86 -5.66 -16.77
N ILE A 424 11.11 -5.19 -16.68
CA ILE A 424 11.49 -3.79 -16.93
C ILE A 424 12.24 -3.70 -18.26
N HIS A 425 11.80 -2.79 -19.12
CA HIS A 425 12.44 -2.48 -20.41
C HIS A 425 12.96 -1.05 -20.41
N ASN A 426 14.24 -0.86 -20.75
CA ASN A 426 14.88 0.46 -20.79
C ASN A 426 15.32 0.78 -22.22
N GLN A 427 15.03 1.99 -22.69
CA GLN A 427 15.37 2.47 -24.03
C GLN A 427 15.95 3.88 -23.97
N ALA A 428 17.02 4.13 -24.72
CA ALA A 428 17.62 5.45 -24.88
C ALA A 428 17.08 6.16 -26.13
N HIS A 429 16.80 7.45 -26.02
CA HIS A 429 16.35 8.35 -27.07
C HIS A 429 17.28 9.57 -27.09
N LEU A 430 17.81 9.90 -28.26
CA LEU A 430 18.57 11.15 -28.44
C LEU A 430 17.57 12.29 -28.58
N ARG A 431 17.67 13.31 -27.71
CA ARG A 431 16.85 14.52 -27.80
C ARG A 431 17.75 15.73 -27.98
N ALA A 432 17.54 16.48 -29.06
CA ALA A 432 18.18 17.77 -29.24
C ALA A 432 17.48 18.80 -28.33
N GLN A 433 18.22 19.41 -27.41
CA GLN A 433 17.73 20.56 -26.66
C GLN A 433 18.13 21.85 -27.39
N GLY A 434 17.14 22.67 -27.74
CA GLY A 434 17.36 24.01 -28.27
C GLY A 434 17.83 24.95 -27.17
N GLY A 435 19.14 25.08 -26.97
CA GLY A 435 19.72 26.08 -26.09
C GLY A 435 19.57 27.48 -26.70
N GLY A 436 18.97 28.41 -25.95
CA GLY A 436 19.08 29.84 -26.27
C GLY A 436 20.55 30.22 -26.35
N GLN A 437 20.99 30.79 -27.48
CA GLN A 437 22.39 30.98 -27.93
C GLN A 437 23.00 29.88 -28.82
N GLY A 438 22.18 29.12 -29.56
CA GLY A 438 22.64 28.46 -30.80
C GLY A 438 23.63 27.31 -30.60
N ARG A 439 23.65 26.70 -29.42
CA ARG A 439 24.42 25.47 -29.14
C ARG A 439 23.41 24.36 -28.88
N GLU A 440 23.23 23.47 -29.86
CA GLU A 440 22.47 22.23 -29.68
C GLU A 440 23.28 21.31 -28.77
N THR A 441 22.80 21.09 -27.54
CA THR A 441 23.28 20.01 -26.68
C THR A 441 22.38 18.80 -26.91
N GLU A 442 22.96 17.75 -27.48
CA GLU A 442 22.30 16.45 -27.55
C GLU A 442 22.28 15.85 -26.14
N VAL A 443 21.09 15.72 -25.56
CA VAL A 443 20.91 15.07 -24.27
C VAL A 443 20.29 13.70 -24.52
N THR A 444 20.90 12.67 -23.93
CA THR A 444 20.32 11.32 -24.00
C THR A 444 19.22 11.20 -22.95
N GLU A 445 17.99 11.05 -23.40
CA GLU A 445 16.81 10.77 -22.58
C GLU A 445 16.61 9.25 -22.52
N TYR A 446 16.39 8.69 -21.34
CA TYR A 446 16.13 7.27 -21.14
C TYR A 446 14.70 7.06 -20.69
N THR A 447 14.00 6.13 -21.31
CA THR A 447 12.66 5.69 -20.96
C THR A 447 12.72 4.30 -20.35
N THR A 448 12.20 4.14 -19.14
CA THR A 448 11.99 2.86 -18.48
C THR A 448 10.52 2.50 -18.45
N THR A 449 10.22 1.24 -18.74
CA THR A 449 8.87 0.71 -18.88
C THR A 449 8.71 -0.51 -17.99
N LEU A 450 7.79 -0.45 -17.03
CA LEU A 450 7.38 -1.58 -16.20
C LEU A 450 6.17 -2.27 -16.84
N GLN A 451 6.31 -3.53 -17.22
CA GLN A 451 5.20 -4.35 -17.72
C GLN A 451 4.66 -5.27 -16.63
N LEU A 452 3.36 -5.18 -16.39
CA LEU A 452 2.60 -6.09 -15.53
C LEU A 452 1.70 -6.94 -16.41
N ARG A 453 2.01 -8.23 -16.53
CA ARG A 453 1.19 -9.16 -17.31
C ARG A 453 0.13 -9.80 -16.42
N SER A 454 -1.07 -9.99 -16.97
CA SER A 454 -2.18 -10.66 -16.30
C SER A 454 -2.39 -10.17 -14.86
N VAL A 455 -2.74 -8.89 -14.70
CA VAL A 455 -2.85 -8.25 -13.38
C VAL A 455 -3.88 -8.94 -12.49
N GLU A 456 -3.52 -9.13 -11.22
CA GLU A 456 -4.36 -9.72 -10.18
C GLU A 456 -4.68 -8.65 -9.12
N PHE A 457 -5.59 -8.93 -8.17
CA PHE A 457 -5.86 -7.96 -7.09
C PHE A 457 -4.63 -7.67 -6.23
N THR A 458 -3.70 -8.63 -6.13
CA THR A 458 -2.40 -8.43 -5.47
C THR A 458 -1.49 -7.46 -6.22
N SER A 459 -1.78 -7.13 -7.48
CA SER A 459 -1.09 -6.11 -8.26
C SER A 459 -1.54 -4.70 -7.90
N GLU A 460 -2.67 -4.51 -7.20
CA GLU A 460 -3.06 -3.17 -6.72
C GLU A 460 -2.00 -2.59 -5.79
N GLY A 461 -1.76 -1.29 -5.91
CA GLY A 461 -0.77 -0.58 -5.10
C GLY A 461 -0.33 0.72 -5.75
N LYS A 462 0.65 1.37 -5.12
CA LYS A 462 1.27 2.60 -5.61
C LYS A 462 2.64 2.28 -6.20
N TYR A 463 2.78 2.51 -7.50
CA TYR A 463 4.01 2.29 -8.26
C TYR A 463 4.81 3.59 -8.35
N GLN A 464 6.12 3.48 -8.21
CA GLN A 464 7.05 4.60 -8.29
C GLN A 464 8.33 4.17 -9.03
N CYS A 465 8.66 4.87 -10.10
CA CYS A 465 9.96 4.77 -10.76
C CYS A 465 11.02 5.56 -9.97
N VAL A 466 12.20 4.97 -9.84
CA VAL A 466 13.41 5.56 -9.25
C VAL A 466 14.53 5.45 -10.27
N ILE A 467 15.08 6.58 -10.66
CA ILE A 467 16.16 6.67 -11.67
C ILE A 467 17.37 7.30 -11.00
N SER A 468 18.52 6.64 -11.08
CA SER A 468 19.72 7.09 -10.40
C SER A 468 20.96 7.01 -11.28
N ASN A 469 21.88 7.93 -11.08
CA ASN A 469 23.25 7.84 -11.60
C ASN A 469 24.23 8.14 -10.46
N HIS A 470 25.52 8.31 -10.76
CA HIS A 470 26.50 8.62 -9.72
C HIS A 470 26.26 9.98 -9.04
N PHE A 471 25.47 10.88 -9.64
CA PHE A 471 25.16 12.20 -9.10
C PHE A 471 23.98 12.20 -8.12
N GLY A 472 23.09 11.21 -8.20
CA GLY A 472 21.96 11.10 -7.30
C GLY A 472 20.82 10.26 -7.85
N SER A 473 19.75 10.19 -7.07
CA SER A 473 18.50 9.50 -7.44
C SER A 473 17.36 10.49 -7.55
N SER A 474 16.48 10.27 -8.52
CA SER A 474 15.25 11.01 -8.72
C SER A 474 14.05 10.07 -8.64
N TYR A 475 12.99 10.56 -8.02
CA TYR A 475 11.80 9.79 -7.70
C TYR A 475 10.61 10.37 -8.47
N SER A 476 9.93 9.50 -9.20
CA SER A 476 8.69 9.89 -9.88
C SER A 476 7.55 10.10 -8.89
N THR A 477 6.46 10.68 -9.36
CA THR A 477 5.17 10.64 -8.68
C THR A 477 4.69 9.20 -8.50
N LYS A 478 3.85 8.97 -7.48
CA LYS A 478 3.28 7.64 -7.22
C LYS A 478 2.04 7.42 -8.09
N ALA A 479 2.13 6.53 -9.06
CA ALA A 479 1.01 6.11 -9.89
C ALA A 479 0.23 4.97 -9.21
N LYS A 480 -1.08 5.14 -9.00
CA LYS A 480 -1.92 4.08 -8.40
C LYS A 480 -2.38 3.11 -9.49
N LEU A 481 -2.31 1.81 -9.22
CA LEU A 481 -3.01 0.79 -9.99
C LEU A 481 -4.27 0.37 -9.23
N THR A 482 -5.41 0.40 -9.91
CA THR A 482 -6.68 -0.19 -9.43
C THR A 482 -7.06 -1.35 -10.35
N VAL A 483 -7.50 -2.46 -9.77
CA VAL A 483 -7.86 -3.68 -10.48
C VAL A 483 -9.35 -3.95 -10.29
N ASN A 484 -10.09 -3.85 -11.38
CA ASN A 484 -11.52 -4.05 -11.41
C ASN A 484 -11.86 -5.44 -11.98
N MET A 485 -13.04 -5.94 -11.66
CA MET A 485 -13.61 -7.18 -12.19
C MET A 485 -14.98 -6.85 -12.77
N LEU A 486 -15.16 -7.15 -14.06
CA LEU A 486 -16.44 -7.02 -14.76
C LEU A 486 -17.54 -7.75 -13.99
N PRO A 487 -18.78 -7.21 -13.96
CA PRO A 487 -19.90 -7.93 -13.37
C PRO A 487 -20.12 -9.27 -14.09
N SER A 488 -20.54 -10.28 -13.33
CA SER A 488 -20.93 -11.59 -13.84
C SER A 488 -22.14 -12.09 -13.06
N PHE A 489 -23.19 -12.53 -13.75
CA PHE A 489 -24.41 -13.00 -13.10
C PHE A 489 -24.17 -14.31 -12.34
N THR A 490 -24.53 -14.32 -11.07
CA THR A 490 -24.66 -15.54 -10.27
C THR A 490 -26.10 -16.07 -10.28
N LYS A 491 -27.07 -15.15 -10.44
CA LYS A 491 -28.48 -15.46 -10.67
C LYS A 491 -29.04 -14.57 -11.76
N MET A 492 -29.82 -15.14 -12.66
CA MET A 492 -30.49 -14.42 -13.74
C MET A 492 -32.00 -14.55 -13.61
N PRO A 493 -32.77 -13.53 -14.01
CA PRO A 493 -34.20 -13.62 -13.99
C PRO A 493 -34.70 -14.59 -15.07
N MET A 494 -35.82 -15.24 -14.79
CA MET A 494 -36.46 -16.21 -15.68
C MET A 494 -37.90 -15.80 -15.93
N ASP A 495 -38.43 -16.17 -17.10
CA ASP A 495 -39.83 -15.94 -17.46
C ASP A 495 -40.78 -16.49 -16.39
N LEU A 496 -41.80 -15.70 -16.03
CA LEU A 496 -42.71 -16.02 -14.93
C LEU A 496 -44.17 -15.82 -15.37
N SER A 497 -44.99 -16.85 -15.15
CA SER A 497 -46.44 -16.79 -15.30
C SER A 497 -47.11 -16.88 -13.94
N ILE A 498 -47.84 -15.83 -13.54
CA ILE A 498 -48.41 -15.74 -12.19
C ILE A 498 -49.85 -15.21 -12.20
N ARG A 499 -50.66 -15.56 -11.19
CA ARG A 499 -52.04 -15.08 -11.08
C ARG A 499 -52.10 -13.62 -10.59
N VAL A 500 -53.15 -12.90 -11.00
CA VAL A 500 -53.48 -11.58 -10.43
C VAL A 500 -53.57 -11.64 -8.90
N GLY A 501 -53.07 -10.62 -8.22
CA GLY A 501 -53.05 -10.48 -6.76
C GLY A 501 -51.95 -11.28 -6.05
N ALA A 502 -51.22 -12.14 -6.76
CA ALA A 502 -50.07 -12.85 -6.19
C ALA A 502 -48.82 -11.97 -6.13
N THR A 503 -47.73 -12.49 -5.56
CA THR A 503 -46.42 -11.79 -5.52
C THR A 503 -45.46 -12.42 -6.53
N ALA A 504 -45.02 -11.64 -7.53
CA ALA A 504 -44.01 -12.07 -8.50
C ALA A 504 -42.60 -11.88 -7.91
N ARG A 505 -41.72 -12.89 -8.06
CA ARG A 505 -40.32 -12.85 -7.60
C ARG A 505 -39.40 -13.08 -8.78
N LEU A 506 -38.55 -12.10 -9.09
CA LEU A 506 -37.49 -12.20 -10.10
C LEU A 506 -36.14 -12.07 -9.39
N GLU A 507 -35.27 -13.07 -9.54
CA GLU A 507 -33.95 -13.05 -8.92
C GLU A 507 -32.92 -12.46 -9.88
N CYS A 508 -32.06 -11.57 -9.40
CA CYS A 508 -30.96 -11.07 -10.21
C CYS A 508 -29.78 -10.66 -9.32
N ALA A 509 -28.77 -11.53 -9.25
CA ALA A 509 -27.59 -11.33 -8.43
C ALA A 509 -26.34 -11.38 -9.31
N SER A 510 -25.33 -10.57 -8.99
CA SER A 510 -24.08 -10.54 -9.74
C SER A 510 -22.88 -10.29 -8.85
N VAL A 511 -21.74 -10.83 -9.25
CA VAL A 511 -20.44 -10.60 -8.61
C VAL A 511 -19.59 -9.70 -9.49
N GLY A 512 -18.78 -8.85 -8.88
CA GLY A 512 -17.94 -7.87 -9.58
C GLY A 512 -17.07 -7.12 -8.57
N HIS A 513 -16.04 -6.43 -9.05
CA HIS A 513 -15.22 -5.55 -8.22
C HIS A 513 -14.99 -4.20 -8.92
N PRO A 514 -15.37 -3.07 -8.33
CA PRO A 514 -16.20 -2.93 -7.12
C PRO A 514 -17.55 -3.66 -7.25
N SER A 515 -18.22 -3.94 -6.13
CA SER A 515 -19.51 -4.65 -6.13
C SER A 515 -20.51 -3.94 -7.05
N PRO A 516 -21.16 -4.67 -7.97
CA PRO A 516 -22.05 -4.09 -8.97
C PRO A 516 -23.36 -3.60 -8.36
N GLN A 517 -23.88 -2.49 -8.88
CA GLN A 517 -25.22 -2.00 -8.58
C GLN A 517 -26.23 -2.65 -9.53
N ILE A 518 -27.36 -3.10 -8.98
CA ILE A 518 -28.45 -3.72 -9.72
C ILE A 518 -29.55 -2.69 -10.01
N ALA A 519 -29.97 -2.60 -11.27
CA ALA A 519 -31.07 -1.76 -11.73
C ALA A 519 -32.08 -2.57 -12.55
N TRP A 520 -33.36 -2.22 -12.43
CA TRP A 520 -34.46 -2.89 -13.14
C TRP A 520 -35.20 -1.93 -14.06
N GLN A 521 -35.59 -2.45 -15.23
CA GLN A 521 -36.41 -1.76 -16.22
C GLN A 521 -37.55 -2.66 -16.67
N LYS A 522 -38.69 -2.07 -17.03
CA LYS A 522 -39.81 -2.75 -17.70
C LYS A 522 -40.00 -2.13 -19.08
N ASP A 523 -40.00 -2.97 -20.11
CA ASP A 523 -40.19 -2.59 -21.51
C ASP A 523 -39.25 -1.44 -21.96
N GLY A 524 -38.01 -1.43 -21.43
CA GLY A 524 -37.00 -0.41 -21.70
C GLY A 524 -37.13 0.89 -20.90
N GLY A 525 -38.12 1.01 -20.00
CA GLY A 525 -38.34 2.18 -19.14
C GLY A 525 -38.20 1.87 -17.65
N THR A 526 -38.01 2.91 -16.84
CA THR A 526 -37.98 2.83 -15.37
C THR A 526 -39.31 3.26 -14.72
N ASP A 527 -40.20 3.89 -15.51
CA ASP A 527 -41.51 4.35 -15.04
C ASP A 527 -42.62 3.37 -15.44
N PHE A 528 -42.98 2.48 -14.52
CA PHE A 528 -44.03 1.49 -14.73
C PHE A 528 -44.95 1.35 -13.50
N PRO A 529 -46.18 0.82 -13.66
CA PRO A 529 -47.21 0.86 -12.61
C PRO A 529 -46.75 0.33 -11.25
N ALA A 530 -46.13 -0.85 -11.21
CA ALA A 530 -45.59 -1.40 -9.96
C ALA A 530 -44.54 -0.51 -9.27
N ALA A 531 -43.73 0.24 -10.02
CA ALA A 531 -42.77 1.19 -9.47
C ALA A 531 -43.47 2.45 -8.92
N ARG A 532 -44.40 3.04 -9.69
CA ARG A 532 -45.19 4.23 -9.29
C ARG A 532 -46.06 3.98 -8.07
N GLU A 533 -46.67 2.81 -8.01
CA GLU A 533 -47.56 2.39 -6.92
C GLU A 533 -46.80 1.80 -5.72
N ARG A 534 -45.46 1.80 -5.75
CA ARG A 534 -44.59 1.26 -4.69
C ARG A 534 -44.87 -0.20 -4.34
N ARG A 535 -45.34 -0.98 -5.32
CA ARG A 535 -45.52 -2.44 -5.21
C ARG A 535 -44.24 -3.22 -5.54
N MET A 536 -43.25 -2.52 -6.10
CA MET A 536 -41.91 -3.04 -6.37
C MET A 536 -40.99 -2.87 -5.15
N HIS A 537 -40.32 -3.95 -4.76
CA HIS A 537 -39.33 -3.95 -3.67
C HIS A 537 -38.07 -4.72 -4.06
N VAL A 538 -36.92 -4.26 -3.54
CA VAL A 538 -35.62 -4.91 -3.70
C VAL A 538 -35.07 -5.20 -2.30
N MET A 539 -34.72 -6.46 -2.03
CA MET A 539 -34.04 -6.83 -0.77
C MET A 539 -32.54 -6.54 -0.89
N PRO A 540 -31.96 -5.66 -0.03
CA PRO A 540 -30.56 -5.27 -0.13
C PRO A 540 -29.56 -6.41 0.10
N GLU A 541 -29.94 -7.48 0.81
CA GLU A 541 -29.02 -8.56 1.19
C GLU A 541 -29.08 -9.79 0.28
N ASP A 542 -30.17 -9.97 -0.49
CA ASP A 542 -30.40 -11.17 -1.29
C ASP A 542 -30.46 -10.90 -2.81
N ASP A 543 -30.38 -9.63 -3.23
CA ASP A 543 -30.53 -9.20 -4.63
C ASP A 543 -31.82 -9.73 -5.30
N VAL A 544 -32.90 -9.78 -4.52
CA VAL A 544 -34.22 -10.28 -4.97
C VAL A 544 -35.16 -9.11 -5.24
N PHE A 545 -35.71 -9.10 -6.45
CA PHE A 545 -36.77 -8.19 -6.87
C PHE A 545 -38.13 -8.88 -6.73
N PHE A 546 -39.10 -8.21 -6.12
CA PHE A 546 -40.48 -8.69 -6.12
C PHE A 546 -41.51 -7.58 -6.34
N ILE A 547 -42.61 -7.96 -7.01
CA ILE A 547 -43.80 -7.15 -7.21
C ILE A 547 -44.92 -7.79 -6.40
N VAL A 548 -45.42 -7.08 -5.37
CA VAL A 548 -46.60 -7.52 -4.61
C VAL A 548 -47.89 -7.10 -5.34
N ASP A 549 -48.97 -7.84 -5.08
CA ASP A 549 -50.30 -7.56 -5.65
C ASP A 549 -50.24 -7.34 -7.18
N VAL A 550 -49.81 -8.37 -7.90
CA VAL A 550 -49.57 -8.30 -9.35
C VAL A 550 -50.87 -7.99 -10.10
N LYS A 551 -50.82 -7.00 -10.99
CA LYS A 551 -51.93 -6.56 -11.84
C LYS A 551 -51.67 -6.89 -13.30
N THR A 552 -52.69 -6.87 -14.14
CA THR A 552 -52.56 -7.11 -15.59
C THR A 552 -51.69 -6.09 -16.32
N GLU A 553 -51.61 -4.86 -15.81
CA GLU A 553 -50.72 -3.82 -16.33
C GLU A 553 -49.23 -4.07 -16.03
N ASP A 554 -48.90 -5.00 -15.13
CA ASP A 554 -47.53 -5.38 -14.82
C ASP A 554 -46.93 -6.33 -15.86
N ILE A 555 -47.74 -6.84 -16.81
CA ILE A 555 -47.27 -7.68 -17.93
C ILE A 555 -46.22 -6.92 -18.74
N GLY A 556 -45.09 -7.57 -19.03
CA GLY A 556 -44.04 -6.98 -19.86
C GLY A 556 -42.69 -7.69 -19.75
N LEU A 557 -41.70 -7.16 -20.45
CA LEU A 557 -40.32 -7.61 -20.40
C LEU A 557 -39.57 -6.85 -19.30
N TYR A 558 -39.06 -7.57 -18.30
CA TYR A 558 -38.26 -7.02 -17.23
C TYR A 558 -36.78 -7.27 -17.51
N SER A 559 -35.98 -6.20 -17.49
CA SER A 559 -34.53 -6.23 -17.71
C SER A 559 -33.81 -5.88 -16.43
N CYS A 560 -32.97 -6.79 -15.94
CA CYS A 560 -32.04 -6.54 -14.87
C CYS A 560 -30.67 -6.16 -15.43
N THR A 561 -30.10 -5.05 -14.97
CA THR A 561 -28.76 -4.58 -15.35
C THR A 561 -27.87 -4.51 -14.13
N ALA A 562 -26.71 -5.17 -14.18
CA ALA A 562 -25.67 -5.12 -13.17
C ALA A 562 -24.49 -4.29 -13.67
N GLN A 563 -24.10 -3.24 -12.94
CA GLN A 563 -23.10 -2.27 -13.38
C GLN A 563 -22.07 -1.92 -12.30
N ASN A 564 -20.80 -1.86 -12.67
CA ASN A 564 -19.73 -1.24 -11.88
C ASN A 564 -18.79 -0.43 -12.79
N THR A 565 -17.66 0.06 -12.25
CA THR A 565 -16.67 0.85 -13.01
C THR A 565 -15.94 0.05 -14.10
N ALA A 566 -16.01 -1.28 -14.10
CA ALA A 566 -15.44 -2.13 -15.15
C ALA A 566 -16.39 -2.32 -16.35
N GLY A 567 -17.70 -2.19 -16.15
CA GLY A 567 -18.69 -2.36 -17.21
C GLY A 567 -20.07 -2.68 -16.68
N ALA A 568 -20.97 -3.07 -17.59
CA ALA A 568 -22.35 -3.44 -17.30
C ALA A 568 -22.76 -4.69 -18.09
N ILE A 569 -23.62 -5.52 -17.51
CA ILE A 569 -24.28 -6.67 -18.14
C ILE A 569 -25.78 -6.61 -17.87
N SER A 570 -26.60 -7.16 -18.76
CA SER A 570 -28.04 -7.21 -18.59
C SER A 570 -28.65 -8.57 -18.95
N ALA A 571 -29.76 -8.92 -18.29
CA ALA A 571 -30.54 -10.13 -18.53
C ALA A 571 -32.04 -9.81 -18.48
N ASN A 572 -32.84 -10.52 -19.27
CA ASN A 572 -34.27 -10.23 -19.45
C ASN A 572 -35.14 -11.40 -18.99
N ALA A 573 -36.35 -11.09 -18.51
CA ALA A 573 -37.40 -12.06 -18.20
C ALA A 573 -38.79 -11.48 -18.48
N THR A 574 -39.69 -12.29 -19.02
CA THR A 574 -41.06 -11.89 -19.33
C THR A 574 -41.99 -12.23 -18.17
N LEU A 575 -42.71 -11.23 -17.65
CA LEU A 575 -43.79 -11.44 -16.70
C LEU A 575 -45.12 -11.55 -17.44
N THR A 576 -45.81 -12.67 -17.25
CA THR A 576 -47.15 -12.92 -17.77
C THR A 576 -48.14 -13.08 -16.62
N VAL A 577 -49.30 -12.44 -16.74
CA VAL A 577 -50.30 -12.41 -15.67
C VAL A 577 -51.55 -13.17 -16.12
N LEU A 578 -51.97 -14.11 -15.28
CA LEU A 578 -53.05 -15.05 -15.53
C LEU A 578 -54.28 -14.67 -14.71
N GLU A 579 -55.45 -14.73 -15.33
CA GLU A 579 -56.76 -14.41 -14.75
C GLU A 579 -57.74 -15.55 -14.99
N THR A 580 -58.54 -15.90 -13.99
CA THR A 580 -59.64 -16.87 -14.14
C THR A 580 -60.72 -16.34 -15.08
N PRO A 581 -61.49 -17.19 -15.77
CA PRO A 581 -62.56 -16.75 -16.64
C PRO A 581 -63.63 -15.97 -15.85
N SER A 582 -64.07 -14.84 -16.38
CA SER A 582 -65.08 -13.99 -15.74
C SER A 582 -66.02 -13.37 -16.77
N PHE A 583 -67.25 -13.05 -16.34
CA PHE A 583 -68.21 -12.34 -17.19
C PHE A 583 -67.90 -10.84 -17.15
N LEU A 584 -67.45 -10.27 -18.28
CA LEU A 584 -67.23 -8.81 -18.38
C LEU A 584 -68.53 -8.02 -18.41
N ARG A 585 -69.64 -8.68 -18.78
CA ARG A 585 -71.00 -8.14 -18.71
C ARG A 585 -71.95 -9.21 -18.17
N PRO A 586 -72.97 -8.83 -17.39
CA PRO A 586 -73.98 -9.78 -16.94
C PRO A 586 -74.75 -10.36 -18.14
N LEU A 587 -75.02 -11.66 -18.09
CA LEU A 587 -75.94 -12.31 -19.01
C LEU A 587 -77.36 -11.77 -18.75
N MET A 588 -78.04 -11.35 -19.81
CA MET A 588 -79.38 -10.76 -19.72
C MET A 588 -80.38 -11.60 -20.49
N ASP A 589 -81.48 -11.97 -19.84
CA ASP A 589 -82.60 -12.67 -20.46
C ASP A 589 -83.12 -11.92 -21.68
N ARG A 590 -83.59 -12.67 -22.68
CA ARG A 590 -84.07 -12.13 -23.94
C ARG A 590 -85.45 -12.67 -24.26
N THR A 591 -86.32 -11.76 -24.69
CA THR A 591 -87.63 -12.07 -25.22
C THR A 591 -87.70 -11.57 -26.65
N VAL A 592 -88.06 -12.43 -27.59
CA VAL A 592 -88.20 -12.11 -29.02
C VAL A 592 -89.56 -12.58 -29.53
N ALA A 593 -90.12 -11.93 -30.55
CA ALA A 593 -91.30 -12.45 -31.21
C ALA A 593 -90.91 -13.61 -32.17
N LYS A 594 -91.84 -14.54 -32.41
CA LYS A 594 -91.66 -15.59 -33.40
C LYS A 594 -91.31 -15.00 -34.76
N GLY A 595 -90.20 -15.46 -35.36
CA GLY A 595 -89.65 -14.95 -36.62
C GLY A 595 -88.58 -13.85 -36.50
N GLU A 596 -88.37 -13.28 -35.31
CA GLU A 596 -87.28 -12.31 -35.08
C GLU A 596 -85.93 -13.00 -34.80
N THR A 597 -84.84 -12.23 -34.87
CA THR A 597 -83.49 -12.70 -34.55
C THR A 597 -83.17 -12.47 -33.07
N ALA A 598 -82.87 -13.54 -32.33
CA ALA A 598 -82.35 -13.46 -30.96
C ALA A 598 -80.82 -13.40 -30.94
N VAL A 599 -80.25 -12.58 -30.05
CA VAL A 599 -78.79 -12.50 -29.84
C VAL A 599 -78.48 -12.64 -28.35
N LEU A 600 -77.88 -13.77 -27.98
CA LEU A 600 -77.39 -14.05 -26.64
C LEU A 600 -75.91 -13.68 -26.55
N GLN A 601 -75.55 -12.87 -25.55
CA GLN A 601 -74.20 -12.32 -25.40
C GLN A 601 -73.52 -12.88 -24.15
N CYS A 602 -72.37 -13.55 -24.35
CA CYS A 602 -71.49 -14.06 -23.31
C CYS A 602 -70.09 -13.47 -23.51
N ILE A 603 -69.89 -12.22 -23.07
CA ILE A 603 -68.60 -11.54 -23.20
C ILE A 603 -67.69 -11.99 -22.05
N ALA A 604 -66.74 -12.85 -22.36
CA ALA A 604 -65.82 -13.45 -21.39
C ALA A 604 -64.51 -12.66 -21.30
N GLY A 605 -64.05 -12.45 -20.07
CA GLY A 605 -62.70 -11.98 -19.72
C GLY A 605 -61.86 -13.11 -19.12
N GLY A 606 -60.60 -12.82 -18.85
CA GLY A 606 -59.63 -13.79 -18.32
C GLY A 606 -58.41 -13.98 -19.22
N SER A 607 -57.32 -14.46 -18.64
CA SER A 607 -56.00 -14.60 -19.28
C SER A 607 -55.39 -15.96 -18.90
N PRO A 608 -55.10 -16.87 -19.84
CA PRO A 608 -55.34 -16.75 -21.29
C PRO A 608 -56.84 -16.65 -21.62
N SER A 609 -57.16 -16.06 -22.77
CA SER A 609 -58.54 -15.90 -23.24
C SER A 609 -59.31 -17.22 -23.16
N PRO A 610 -60.46 -17.28 -22.44
CA PRO A 610 -61.16 -18.53 -22.23
C PRO A 610 -61.83 -19.04 -23.51
N ARG A 611 -61.96 -20.36 -23.62
CA ARG A 611 -62.77 -21.03 -24.65
C ARG A 611 -64.23 -21.08 -24.19
N LEU A 612 -65.16 -20.72 -25.08
CA LEU A 612 -66.59 -20.70 -24.80
C LEU A 612 -67.33 -21.87 -25.45
N ASN A 613 -68.25 -22.46 -24.69
CA ASN A 613 -69.16 -23.50 -25.12
C ASN A 613 -70.59 -23.17 -24.67
N TRP A 614 -71.58 -23.40 -25.53
CA TRP A 614 -72.99 -23.14 -25.25
C TRP A 614 -73.78 -24.45 -25.14
N THR A 615 -74.65 -24.54 -24.13
CA THR A 615 -75.62 -25.64 -23.95
C THR A 615 -77.02 -25.07 -23.85
N LYS A 616 -78.04 -25.84 -24.26
CA LYS A 616 -79.46 -25.50 -24.11
C LYS A 616 -80.14 -26.53 -23.23
N ASP A 617 -80.82 -26.06 -22.19
CA ASP A 617 -81.57 -26.90 -21.25
C ASP A 617 -80.71 -28.08 -20.73
N ASP A 618 -79.49 -27.76 -20.28
CA ASP A 618 -78.46 -28.69 -19.79
C ASP A 618 -77.96 -29.75 -20.78
N ASN A 619 -78.35 -29.67 -22.05
CA ASN A 619 -77.89 -30.54 -23.13
C ASN A 619 -76.96 -29.79 -24.12
N PRO A 620 -76.04 -30.50 -24.81
CA PRO A 620 -75.24 -29.90 -25.88
C PRO A 620 -76.14 -29.18 -26.89
N LEU A 621 -75.82 -27.93 -27.20
CA LEU A 621 -76.62 -27.14 -28.13
C LEU A 621 -76.62 -27.80 -29.51
N VAL A 622 -77.80 -28.21 -29.98
CA VAL A 622 -77.98 -28.77 -31.33
C VAL A 622 -78.00 -27.60 -32.32
N VAL A 623 -76.86 -27.36 -32.97
CA VAL A 623 -76.69 -26.26 -33.92
C VAL A 623 -77.42 -26.61 -35.23
N THR A 624 -78.29 -25.70 -35.67
CA THR A 624 -79.02 -25.77 -36.96
C THR A 624 -78.57 -24.64 -37.90
N GLU A 625 -79.08 -24.58 -39.13
CA GLU A 625 -78.82 -23.46 -40.07
C GLU A 625 -79.30 -22.10 -39.56
N ARG A 626 -80.11 -22.08 -38.50
CA ARG A 626 -80.60 -20.87 -37.83
C ARG A 626 -79.65 -20.32 -36.76
N HIS A 627 -78.62 -21.06 -36.37
CA HIS A 627 -77.69 -20.70 -35.30
C HIS A 627 -76.35 -20.20 -35.88
N PHE A 628 -75.93 -19.00 -35.50
CA PHE A 628 -74.66 -18.41 -35.89
C PHE A 628 -73.84 -18.01 -34.66
N PHE A 629 -72.55 -18.34 -34.68
CA PHE A 629 -71.59 -17.93 -33.65
C PHE A 629 -70.69 -16.81 -34.19
N ALA A 630 -70.54 -15.75 -33.41
CA ALA A 630 -69.64 -14.65 -33.73
C ALA A 630 -68.73 -14.28 -32.56
N ALA A 631 -67.66 -13.54 -32.84
CA ALA A 631 -66.68 -13.06 -31.85
C ALA A 631 -66.09 -14.18 -30.96
N GLY A 632 -65.66 -15.30 -31.56
CA GLY A 632 -65.06 -16.41 -30.82
C GLY A 632 -66.04 -17.11 -29.86
N ASN A 633 -67.27 -17.35 -30.33
CA ASN A 633 -68.39 -17.94 -29.58
C ASN A 633 -68.96 -17.07 -28.45
N GLN A 634 -68.57 -15.79 -28.34
CA GLN A 634 -69.13 -14.85 -27.37
C GLN A 634 -70.54 -14.38 -27.75
N LEU A 635 -70.93 -14.49 -29.02
CA LEU A 635 -72.27 -14.16 -29.49
C LEU A 635 -72.93 -15.41 -30.09
N LEU A 636 -74.09 -15.79 -29.56
CA LEU A 636 -74.97 -16.80 -30.12
C LEU A 636 -76.19 -16.10 -30.74
N ILE A 637 -76.30 -16.17 -32.07
CA ILE A 637 -77.34 -15.52 -32.87
C ILE A 637 -78.28 -16.61 -33.38
N ILE A 638 -79.57 -16.46 -33.14
CA ILE A 638 -80.62 -17.38 -33.58
C ILE A 638 -81.55 -16.60 -34.49
N VAL A 639 -81.52 -16.87 -35.79
CA VAL A 639 -82.42 -16.21 -36.77
C VAL A 639 -83.73 -16.98 -36.89
N ASP A 640 -84.81 -16.27 -37.24
CA ASP A 640 -86.15 -16.85 -37.38
C ASP A 640 -86.54 -17.67 -36.14
N ALA A 641 -86.62 -17.00 -34.99
CA ALA A 641 -86.85 -17.64 -33.69
C ALA A 641 -88.16 -18.41 -33.67
N ALA A 642 -88.10 -19.68 -33.26
CA ALA A 642 -89.21 -20.61 -33.17
C ALA A 642 -89.47 -21.01 -31.71
N GLU A 643 -90.64 -21.60 -31.44
CA GLU A 643 -91.07 -21.94 -30.06
C GLU A 643 -90.15 -22.95 -29.38
N ASP A 644 -89.46 -23.80 -30.14
CA ASP A 644 -88.47 -24.78 -29.67
C ASP A 644 -87.11 -24.17 -29.30
N ASP A 645 -86.81 -22.95 -29.77
CA ASP A 645 -85.63 -22.19 -29.35
C ASP A 645 -85.80 -21.63 -27.93
N ALA A 646 -87.04 -21.51 -27.43
CA ALA A 646 -87.25 -21.08 -26.06
C ALA A 646 -86.61 -22.08 -25.09
N GLY A 647 -85.92 -21.57 -24.07
CA GLY A 647 -85.17 -22.40 -23.14
C GLY A 647 -84.14 -21.62 -22.34
N MET A 648 -83.42 -22.36 -21.49
CA MET A 648 -82.28 -21.85 -20.73
C MET A 648 -80.98 -22.17 -21.47
N TYR A 649 -80.27 -21.14 -21.90
CA TYR A 649 -78.96 -21.27 -22.51
C TYR A 649 -77.89 -21.05 -21.45
N THR A 650 -76.95 -21.98 -21.35
CA THR A 650 -75.80 -21.86 -20.44
C THR A 650 -74.54 -21.63 -21.27
N CYS A 651 -73.85 -20.52 -20.97
CA CYS A 651 -72.52 -20.25 -21.50
C CYS A 651 -71.48 -20.75 -20.50
N GLU A 652 -70.65 -21.70 -20.92
CA GLU A 652 -69.50 -22.21 -20.19
C GLU A 652 -68.20 -21.67 -20.78
N MET A 653 -67.43 -20.95 -19.97
CA MET A 653 -66.13 -20.40 -20.35
C MET A 653 -65.01 -21.07 -19.54
N SER A 654 -63.95 -21.53 -20.21
CA SER A 654 -62.86 -22.26 -19.57
C SER A 654 -61.48 -21.80 -20.04
N ASN A 655 -60.55 -21.65 -19.11
CA ASN A 655 -59.12 -21.49 -19.42
C ASN A 655 -58.27 -22.41 -18.52
N THR A 656 -56.95 -22.28 -18.59
CA THR A 656 -56.02 -23.10 -17.80
C THR A 656 -56.15 -22.91 -16.28
N LEU A 657 -56.80 -21.84 -15.82
CA LEU A 657 -56.99 -21.55 -14.40
C LEU A 657 -58.34 -22.01 -13.84
N GLY A 658 -59.36 -22.21 -14.68
CA GLY A 658 -60.68 -22.60 -14.19
C GLY A 658 -61.77 -22.54 -15.24
N THR A 659 -63.00 -22.75 -14.79
CA THR A 659 -64.20 -22.75 -15.62
C THR A 659 -65.31 -21.98 -14.91
N GLN A 660 -66.02 -21.14 -15.64
CA GLN A 660 -67.14 -20.35 -15.15
C GLN A 660 -68.35 -20.60 -16.04
N ARG A 661 -69.54 -20.68 -15.43
CA ARG A 661 -70.81 -20.87 -16.13
C ARG A 661 -71.78 -19.75 -15.81
N GLY A 662 -72.65 -19.45 -16.76
CA GLY A 662 -73.71 -18.46 -16.58
C GLY A 662 -74.86 -18.76 -17.51
N ASN A 663 -76.06 -18.51 -17.01
CA ASN A 663 -77.31 -18.90 -17.66
C ASN A 663 -78.04 -17.67 -18.18
N VAL A 664 -78.74 -17.82 -19.30
CA VAL A 664 -79.61 -16.80 -19.89
C VAL A 664 -80.88 -17.46 -20.41
N ARG A 665 -82.04 -16.88 -20.12
CA ARG A 665 -83.32 -17.38 -20.61
C ARG A 665 -83.70 -16.71 -21.92
N LEU A 666 -84.04 -17.53 -22.93
CA LEU A 666 -84.68 -17.07 -24.15
C LEU A 666 -86.17 -17.40 -24.11
N ALA A 667 -87.01 -16.38 -24.23
CA ALA A 667 -88.46 -16.52 -24.38
C ALA A 667 -88.88 -16.12 -25.80
N VAL A 668 -89.70 -16.93 -26.45
CA VAL A 668 -90.25 -16.65 -27.79
C VAL A 668 -91.76 -16.43 -27.67
N LEU A 669 -92.22 -15.23 -27.99
CA LEU A 669 -93.64 -14.87 -27.91
C LEU A 669 -94.36 -15.18 -29.24
N PRO A 670 -95.54 -15.83 -29.20
CA PRO A 670 -96.36 -16.01 -30.39
C PRO A 670 -96.83 -14.66 -30.93
N ASN A 671 -96.77 -14.49 -32.25
CA ASN A 671 -97.22 -13.27 -32.91
C ASN A 671 -98.76 -13.12 -32.75
N PRO A 672 -99.29 -12.03 -32.14
CA PRO A 672 -100.72 -11.86 -31.98
C PRO A 672 -101.39 -11.64 -33.35
N ASN A 673 -102.18 -12.62 -33.80
CA ASN A 673 -102.88 -12.55 -35.09
C ASN A 673 -104.18 -11.72 -34.96
N CYS A 674 -104.30 -10.68 -35.79
CA CYS A 674 -105.54 -9.96 -36.09
C CYS A 674 -106.46 -10.83 -36.96
N ASP A 675 -107.78 -10.86 -36.67
CA ASP A 675 -108.83 -10.72 -37.70
C ASP A 675 -110.28 -10.69 -37.16
N VAL A 676 -111.14 -9.97 -37.92
CA VAL A 676 -112.63 -9.84 -37.92
C VAL A 676 -113.24 -8.90 -36.86
N GLY A 677 -114.10 -7.89 -37.13
CA GLY A 677 -114.75 -7.36 -38.33
C GLY A 677 -116.02 -6.55 -37.95
N VAL A 678 -116.16 -5.33 -38.51
CA VAL A 678 -117.37 -4.52 -38.84
C VAL A 678 -118.43 -4.19 -37.76
N GLY A 679 -118.67 -2.89 -37.52
CA GLY A 679 -119.87 -2.38 -36.81
C GLY A 679 -119.94 -0.85 -36.58
N ALA A 680 -120.38 -0.12 -37.61
CA ALA A 680 -121.06 1.18 -37.69
C ALA A 680 -121.08 2.24 -36.53
N SER A 681 -120.89 3.49 -36.97
CA SER A 681 -121.71 4.72 -36.71
C SER A 681 -121.23 5.82 -35.74
N GLY A 682 -121.30 7.06 -36.25
CA GLY A 682 -121.28 8.36 -35.54
C GLY A 682 -119.89 8.89 -35.21
N GLY A 683 -119.45 10.12 -35.49
CA GLY A 683 -120.11 11.35 -35.91
C GLY A 683 -119.41 12.53 -35.20
N VAL A 684 -118.86 13.47 -35.99
CA VAL A 684 -118.66 14.93 -35.74
C VAL A 684 -117.83 15.42 -34.54
N GLY A 685 -116.92 16.38 -34.82
CA GLY A 685 -116.35 17.38 -33.89
C GLY A 685 -114.82 17.34 -33.86
N SER A 686 -114.08 18.20 -34.58
CA SER A 686 -113.83 19.65 -34.37
C SER A 686 -112.54 19.92 -33.58
N ASP A 687 -111.69 20.76 -34.18
CA ASP A 687 -110.65 21.62 -33.56
C ASP A 687 -109.39 20.92 -33.01
N GLU A 688 -108.18 21.46 -33.03
CA GLU A 688 -107.49 22.60 -33.69
C GLU A 688 -105.98 22.40 -33.33
N ASP A 689 -105.11 23.01 -34.15
CA ASP A 689 -103.78 23.54 -33.81
C ASP A 689 -102.53 22.66 -33.61
N GLY A 690 -101.49 23.04 -34.37
CA GLY A 690 -100.09 22.94 -33.92
C GLY A 690 -99.03 22.73 -34.99
N TRP A 691 -98.68 23.79 -35.74
CA TRP A 691 -97.49 23.92 -36.61
C TRP A 691 -96.19 23.60 -35.81
N THR A 692 -95.07 23.08 -36.34
CA THR A 692 -94.16 23.69 -37.34
C THR A 692 -93.13 22.70 -37.96
N THR A 693 -93.26 22.52 -39.26
CA THR A 693 -92.28 22.61 -40.37
C THR A 693 -90.78 22.93 -40.08
N VAL A 694 -89.90 21.96 -40.42
CA VAL A 694 -88.70 22.04 -41.31
C VAL A 694 -87.36 22.64 -40.83
N GLY A 695 -86.27 21.88 -41.12
CA GLY A 695 -84.89 22.37 -41.26
C GLY A 695 -83.82 21.27 -41.22
N ILE A 696 -83.70 20.37 -42.21
CA ILE A 696 -82.68 20.39 -43.29
C ILE A 696 -81.33 19.70 -42.93
N VAL A 697 -81.06 18.58 -43.63
CA VAL A 697 -79.75 18.10 -44.14
C VAL A 697 -78.66 17.70 -43.14
N ILE A 698 -78.66 16.44 -42.69
CA ILE A 698 -77.45 15.73 -42.21
C ILE A 698 -77.48 14.24 -42.63
N ILE A 699 -77.80 13.94 -43.89
CA ILE A 699 -77.62 12.58 -44.46
C ILE A 699 -76.66 12.60 -45.67
N ALA A 700 -76.01 13.74 -45.93
CA ALA A 700 -74.96 13.89 -46.95
C ALA A 700 -73.52 13.91 -46.37
N VAL A 701 -73.34 13.76 -45.05
CA VAL A 701 -72.02 13.97 -44.39
C VAL A 701 -71.32 12.66 -43.97
N VAL A 702 -72.01 11.52 -43.95
CA VAL A 702 -71.38 10.26 -43.49
C VAL A 702 -70.62 9.52 -44.60
N CYS A 703 -70.87 9.83 -45.88
CA CYS A 703 -70.11 9.24 -46.99
C CYS A 703 -68.81 9.99 -47.35
N CYS A 704 -68.57 11.19 -46.80
CA CYS A 704 -67.37 11.98 -47.08
C CYS A 704 -66.24 11.82 -46.05
N VAL A 705 -66.47 11.15 -44.91
CA VAL A 705 -65.47 11.01 -43.83
C VAL A 705 -64.61 9.74 -43.99
N VAL A 706 -65.04 8.76 -44.80
CA VAL A 706 -64.23 7.56 -45.08
C VAL A 706 -63.21 7.80 -46.22
N GLY A 707 -63.44 8.80 -47.07
CA GLY A 707 -62.58 9.11 -48.22
C GLY A 707 -61.32 9.92 -47.91
N THR A 708 -61.27 10.65 -46.79
CA THR A 708 -60.15 11.58 -46.49
C THR A 708 -59.05 10.97 -45.63
N SER A 709 -59.31 9.87 -44.91
CA SER A 709 -58.31 9.20 -44.06
C SER A 709 -57.36 8.27 -44.82
N LEU A 710 -57.74 7.77 -46.01
CA LEU A 710 -56.88 6.92 -46.84
C LEU A 710 -55.86 7.71 -47.68
N VAL A 711 -56.13 8.99 -47.96
CA VAL A 711 -55.23 9.86 -48.75
C VAL A 711 -54.05 10.39 -47.92
N TRP A 712 -54.20 10.59 -46.61
CA TRP A 712 -53.11 11.03 -45.72
C TRP A 712 -52.11 9.93 -45.37
N VAL A 713 -52.54 8.68 -45.32
CA VAL A 713 -51.67 7.51 -45.07
C VAL A 713 -50.73 7.25 -46.25
N VAL A 714 -51.18 7.50 -47.49
CA VAL A 714 -50.35 7.42 -48.71
C VAL A 714 -49.36 8.59 -48.81
N ILE A 715 -49.73 9.78 -48.32
CA ILE A 715 -48.86 10.97 -48.32
C ILE A 715 -47.74 10.87 -47.27
N ILE A 716 -48.01 10.35 -46.06
CA ILE A 716 -47.00 10.12 -45.01
C ILE A 716 -46.04 8.98 -45.39
N TYR A 717 -46.53 7.95 -46.08
CA TYR A 717 -45.71 6.85 -46.60
C TYR A 717 -44.76 7.31 -47.73
N HIS A 718 -45.16 8.29 -48.55
CA HIS A 718 -44.32 8.84 -49.62
C HIS A 718 -43.39 9.99 -49.21
N THR A 719 -43.63 10.67 -48.07
CA THR A 719 -42.71 11.71 -47.54
C THR A 719 -41.59 11.17 -46.65
N ARG A 720 -41.72 9.94 -46.13
CA ARG A 720 -40.66 9.29 -45.32
C ARG A 720 -39.66 8.45 -46.13
N ARG A 721 -39.95 8.19 -47.42
CA ARG A 721 -39.13 7.34 -48.31
C ARG A 721 -38.27 8.14 -49.31
N ARG A 722 -38.09 9.46 -49.11
CA ARG A 722 -37.34 10.34 -50.05
C ARG A 722 -36.27 11.24 -49.41
N ASN A 723 -35.86 10.96 -48.16
CA ASN A 723 -34.79 11.69 -47.46
C ASN A 723 -33.59 10.81 -47.05
N GLU A 724 -33.47 9.62 -47.62
CA GLU A 724 -32.23 8.84 -47.61
C GLU A 724 -31.77 8.70 -49.08
N ASP A 725 -30.99 9.68 -49.54
CA ASP A 725 -29.87 9.53 -50.49
C ASP A 725 -29.28 10.91 -50.88
N CYS A 726 -28.17 11.24 -50.22
CA CYS A 726 -26.97 11.99 -50.65
C CYS A 726 -27.07 13.28 -51.48
N SER A 727 -26.44 14.36 -50.97
CA SER A 727 -25.27 14.96 -51.65
C SER A 727 -24.39 15.86 -50.75
N VAL A 728 -23.09 15.62 -50.87
CA VAL A 728 -21.89 16.32 -50.37
C VAL A 728 -21.67 17.58 -51.25
N THR A 729 -21.16 18.77 -50.85
CA THR A 729 -19.75 19.16 -50.54
C THR A 729 -19.63 20.69 -50.24
N ASN A 730 -18.74 21.05 -49.29
CA ASN A 730 -17.79 22.19 -49.13
C ASN A 730 -18.13 23.61 -49.67
N THR A 731 -17.84 24.75 -49.00
CA THR A 731 -16.51 25.26 -48.55
C THR A 731 -16.61 26.44 -47.54
N ASP A 732 -15.57 26.53 -46.69
CA ASP A 732 -14.81 27.70 -46.16
C ASP A 732 -15.36 28.76 -45.16
N GLU A 733 -14.65 28.76 -44.02
CA GLU A 733 -13.96 29.85 -43.28
C GLU A 733 -14.68 31.00 -42.53
N THR A 734 -14.34 31.04 -41.22
CA THR A 734 -14.10 32.19 -40.32
C THR A 734 -15.27 33.01 -39.73
N ASN A 735 -15.53 32.82 -38.42
CA ASN A 735 -15.21 33.79 -37.33
C ASN A 735 -15.84 33.38 -35.98
N LEU A 736 -15.02 33.43 -34.92
CA LEU A 736 -15.30 33.27 -33.47
C LEU A 736 -16.16 34.43 -32.88
N PRO A 737 -16.47 34.51 -31.56
CA PRO A 737 -16.92 33.53 -30.56
C PRO A 737 -18.05 34.05 -29.61
N ALA A 738 -18.37 33.27 -28.56
CA ALA A 738 -18.73 33.65 -27.17
C ALA A 738 -20.13 33.28 -26.63
N ASP A 739 -20.09 32.39 -25.63
CA ASP A 739 -20.73 32.42 -24.29
C ASP A 739 -22.26 32.57 -24.09
N ILE A 740 -22.89 31.47 -23.62
CA ILE A 740 -23.54 31.22 -22.29
C ILE A 740 -24.59 32.27 -21.78
N PRO A 741 -25.66 31.94 -21.00
CA PRO A 741 -26.47 30.72 -20.83
C PRO A 741 -28.00 30.96 -20.90
N SER A 742 -28.71 29.83 -20.87
CA SER A 742 -30.11 29.62 -20.50
C SER A 742 -30.59 30.30 -19.22
N TYR A 743 -31.79 30.91 -19.30
CA TYR A 743 -32.77 30.98 -18.19
C TYR A 743 -34.17 30.84 -18.78
N LEU A 744 -34.97 29.93 -18.22
CA LEU A 744 -36.43 30.08 -18.04
C LEU A 744 -36.97 28.85 -17.30
N SER A 745 -37.35 29.04 -16.05
CA SER A 745 -38.73 28.76 -15.66
C SER A 745 -39.05 29.50 -14.36
N SER A 746 -40.01 30.40 -14.49
CA SER A 746 -40.70 31.11 -13.43
C SER A 746 -42.00 30.37 -13.12
N GLN A 747 -42.30 30.21 -11.82
CA GLN A 747 -43.60 30.33 -11.14
C GLN A 747 -43.27 30.35 -9.64
N GLY A 748 -43.84 31.12 -8.71
CA GLY A 748 -44.96 32.05 -8.70
C GLY A 748 -45.33 32.29 -7.23
N THR A 749 -45.37 33.57 -6.82
CA THR A 749 -46.21 34.15 -5.74
C THR A 749 -46.16 33.59 -4.30
N LEU A 750 -45.75 34.41 -3.32
CA LEU A 750 -46.64 35.19 -2.44
C LEU A 750 -45.86 36.00 -1.38
N ALA A 751 -46.38 37.21 -1.14
CA ALA A 751 -46.03 38.25 -0.17
C ALA A 751 -45.46 37.80 1.20
N ASP A 752 -44.46 38.51 1.72
CA ASP A 752 -44.73 39.65 2.61
C ASP A 752 -43.52 40.56 2.86
N ARG A 753 -43.84 41.83 3.14
CA ARG A 753 -42.98 42.98 3.46
C ARG A 753 -42.25 42.80 4.80
N GLN A 754 -40.98 43.25 4.88
CA GLN A 754 -40.61 44.47 5.64
C GLN A 754 -39.11 44.80 5.55
N ASP A 755 -38.87 45.96 4.93
CA ASP A 755 -37.90 47.04 5.24
C ASP A 755 -36.72 46.79 6.18
N GLY A 756 -35.54 47.27 5.74
CA GLY A 756 -34.65 47.99 6.67
C GLY A 756 -33.14 47.95 6.42
N TYR A 757 -32.66 48.87 5.57
CA TYR A 757 -31.44 49.67 5.76
C TYR A 757 -30.01 49.06 5.70
N ILE A 758 -29.27 49.55 4.70
CA ILE A 758 -27.80 49.65 4.50
C ILE A 758 -27.32 50.88 5.33
N PRO A 759 -26.12 50.98 5.96
CA PRO A 759 -24.86 51.03 5.19
C PRO A 759 -23.52 50.57 5.84
N SER A 760 -22.59 50.32 4.90
CA SER A 760 -21.11 50.42 4.94
C SER A 760 -20.37 50.77 6.24
N GLU A 761 -19.28 50.06 6.54
CA GLU A 761 -17.89 50.55 6.41
C GLU A 761 -16.84 49.60 7.04
N SER A 762 -15.68 49.52 6.36
CA SER A 762 -14.28 49.31 6.80
C SER A 762 -13.90 48.74 8.19
N GLY A 763 -12.80 47.95 8.20
CA GLY A 763 -11.92 47.73 9.36
C GLY A 763 -11.52 46.26 9.53
N SER A 764 -10.34 45.83 9.07
CA SER A 764 -9.10 45.70 9.86
C SER A 764 -9.18 44.79 11.10
N GLY A 765 -8.28 43.81 11.19
CA GLY A 765 -7.73 43.39 12.48
C GLY A 765 -7.95 41.94 12.90
N ASN A 766 -6.91 41.13 12.68
CA ASN A 766 -6.39 40.05 13.53
C ASN A 766 -7.21 39.61 14.75
N HIS A 767 -7.60 38.32 14.74
CA HIS A 767 -7.97 37.59 15.95
C HIS A 767 -6.74 36.93 16.59
N GLN A 768 -6.54 37.24 17.87
CA GLN A 768 -5.87 36.38 18.85
C GLN A 768 -6.79 36.34 20.08
N PHE A 769 -7.17 35.16 20.57
CA PHE A 769 -7.07 34.75 21.98
C PHE A 769 -7.75 33.40 22.26
N MET A 770 -7.10 32.69 23.18
CA MET A 770 -7.38 31.38 23.76
C MET A 770 -8.69 31.29 24.55
N ALA A 771 -9.27 30.08 24.66
CA ALA A 771 -9.22 29.21 25.86
C ALA A 771 -10.51 28.40 26.12
N SER A 772 -10.30 27.12 26.38
CA SER A 772 -11.02 26.19 27.27
C SER A 772 -12.46 25.73 26.96
N SER A 773 -12.63 24.40 26.84
CA SER A 773 -13.31 23.61 27.89
C SER A 773 -12.98 22.11 27.79
N MET A 774 -12.85 21.48 28.97
CA MET A 774 -12.60 20.06 29.20
C MET A 774 -13.90 19.24 29.22
N SER A 775 -13.81 17.99 28.76
CA SER A 775 -14.38 16.75 29.32
C SER A 775 -14.06 15.65 28.29
N GLY A 776 -13.47 14.50 28.57
CA GLY A 776 -13.48 13.61 29.73
C GLY A 776 -13.84 12.23 29.16
N PHE A 777 -13.00 11.20 29.28
CA PHE A 777 -13.35 9.78 29.46
C PHE A 777 -12.09 8.91 29.49
N TYR A 778 -11.79 8.41 30.69
CA TYR A 778 -10.88 7.32 30.98
C TYR A 778 -11.62 5.98 30.76
N MET A 779 -10.96 4.98 30.17
CA MET A 779 -11.32 3.56 30.35
C MET A 779 -10.06 2.74 30.67
N GLN A 780 -10.11 2.06 31.81
CA GLN A 780 -9.14 1.04 32.26
C GLN A 780 -9.32 -0.29 31.51
N PRO A 781 -8.28 -1.14 31.42
CA PRO A 781 -8.41 -2.53 31.00
C PRO A 781 -8.75 -3.46 32.19
N LYS A 782 -9.65 -4.41 31.96
CA LYS A 782 -10.03 -5.47 32.91
C LYS A 782 -9.08 -6.68 32.83
N ASP A 783 -8.75 -7.19 34.00
CA ASP A 783 -8.09 -8.46 34.29
C ASP A 783 -8.80 -9.70 33.71
N MET A 784 -8.01 -10.69 33.30
CA MET A 784 -8.33 -12.10 33.56
C MET A 784 -7.07 -12.85 33.99
N ASN A 785 -7.16 -13.39 35.22
CA ASN A 785 -6.20 -14.29 35.85
C ASN A 785 -6.58 -15.75 35.57
N GLY A 786 -5.56 -16.60 35.36
CA GLY A 786 -5.52 -17.93 35.97
C GLY A 786 -5.50 -19.15 35.04
N ARG A 787 -4.34 -19.82 34.96
CA ARG A 787 -4.13 -21.15 35.60
C ARG A 787 -2.67 -21.59 35.53
N ARG A 788 -2.18 -22.10 36.67
CA ARG A 788 -0.90 -22.78 36.89
C ARG A 788 -0.97 -24.24 36.39
N GLY A 789 0.17 -24.79 35.97
CA GLY A 789 0.40 -26.23 35.82
C GLY A 789 1.85 -26.52 35.43
N ALA A 790 2.56 -27.28 36.26
CA ALA A 790 3.99 -27.57 36.16
C ALA A 790 4.30 -28.89 35.44
N LEU A 791 5.48 -28.93 34.80
CA LEU A 791 6.45 -30.03 34.57
C LEU A 791 6.02 -31.52 34.67
N SER A 792 6.19 -32.25 33.55
CA SER A 792 6.90 -33.56 33.42
C SER A 792 7.07 -33.89 31.92
N LEU A 793 8.28 -33.92 31.33
CA LEU A 793 9.23 -35.05 31.20
C LEU A 793 8.67 -36.34 30.57
N GLU A 794 9.03 -36.58 29.30
CA GLU A 794 9.53 -37.85 28.69
C GLU A 794 9.77 -37.59 27.18
N MET A 795 11.03 -37.48 26.71
CA MET A 795 11.93 -38.53 26.22
C MET A 795 11.52 -39.21 24.90
N HIS A 796 12.29 -38.94 23.84
CA HIS A 796 12.86 -39.84 22.81
C HIS A 796 14.02 -39.01 22.18
N GLY A 797 15.32 -39.34 22.25
CA GLY A 797 16.01 -40.58 21.85
C GLY A 797 15.99 -40.67 20.32
N ASP A 798 17.04 -40.63 19.50
CA ASP A 798 18.49 -40.92 19.57
C ASP A 798 19.20 -40.07 18.48
N LEU A 799 20.45 -39.60 18.54
CA LEU A 799 21.78 -40.23 18.68
C LEU A 799 22.30 -41.02 17.44
N LEU A 800 23.58 -40.72 17.11
CA LEU A 800 24.54 -41.37 16.19
C LEU A 800 24.46 -40.94 14.71
N GLY A 801 25.56 -40.71 13.97
CA GLY A 801 26.97 -41.01 14.22
C GLY A 801 27.63 -41.48 12.92
N TYR A 802 28.52 -40.63 12.38
CA TYR A 802 29.75 -40.86 11.61
C TYR A 802 30.20 -42.24 11.06
N GLU A 803 30.90 -42.15 9.90
CA GLU A 803 32.02 -43.00 9.35
C GLU A 803 31.70 -44.29 8.54
N TYR A 804 32.39 -44.75 7.46
CA TYR A 804 33.55 -44.33 6.62
C TYR A 804 33.75 -45.35 5.43
N ILE A 805 34.49 -44.94 4.37
CA ILE A 805 35.37 -45.68 3.38
C ILE A 805 34.68 -46.54 2.28
N GLY A 806 35.06 -46.57 0.98
CA GLY A 806 36.14 -45.98 0.18
C GLY A 806 36.37 -46.73 -1.18
N HIS A 807 37.36 -46.24 -1.98
CA HIS A 807 37.92 -46.68 -3.30
C HIS A 807 37.51 -45.82 -4.52
N GLY A 808 38.38 -45.32 -5.42
CA GLY A 808 39.84 -45.32 -5.57
C GLY A 808 40.27 -44.87 -7.01
N GLY A 809 41.39 -44.15 -7.14
CA GLY A 809 42.16 -43.87 -8.38
C GLY A 809 41.67 -42.71 -9.27
N GLY A 810 42.46 -41.83 -9.90
CA GLY A 810 43.90 -41.63 -10.05
C GLY A 810 44.18 -40.64 -11.20
N HIS A 811 44.99 -39.60 -10.95
CA HIS A 811 45.83 -38.79 -11.87
C HIS A 811 45.39 -38.36 -13.29
N ARG A 812 45.30 -37.03 -13.55
CA ARG A 812 46.20 -36.19 -14.43
C ARG A 812 45.51 -34.88 -14.89
N SER A 813 46.19 -33.75 -14.70
CA SER A 813 45.94 -32.42 -15.33
C SER A 813 46.66 -32.32 -16.71
N PRO A 814 46.71 -31.18 -17.45
CA PRO A 814 45.81 -30.02 -17.67
C PRO A 814 45.68 -29.55 -19.18
N ALA A 815 44.97 -28.43 -19.40
CA ALA A 815 45.20 -27.35 -20.42
C ALA A 815 44.51 -27.35 -21.83
N LEU A 816 43.68 -26.30 -22.07
CA LEU A 816 43.50 -25.35 -23.23
C LEU A 816 43.38 -25.88 -24.69
N PRO A 817 42.94 -25.08 -25.72
CA PRO A 817 41.93 -24.00 -25.83
C PRO A 817 40.99 -24.12 -27.08
N LEU A 818 40.12 -23.11 -27.26
CA LEU A 818 39.32 -22.65 -28.43
C LEU A 818 39.62 -23.19 -29.85
N PRO A 819 38.61 -23.19 -30.76
CA PRO A 819 38.71 -22.25 -31.90
C PRO A 819 37.41 -21.59 -32.43
N ARG A 820 37.56 -20.30 -32.74
CA ARG A 820 37.20 -19.53 -33.97
C ARG A 820 35.83 -19.68 -34.66
N THR A 821 35.13 -18.56 -34.58
CA THR A 821 34.43 -17.78 -35.63
C THR A 821 34.70 -18.11 -37.11
N HIS A 822 33.62 -18.15 -37.90
CA HIS A 822 33.61 -17.78 -39.33
C HIS A 822 32.49 -16.75 -39.58
N GLN A 823 32.88 -15.64 -40.21
CA GLN A 823 32.00 -14.60 -40.76
C GLN A 823 31.23 -15.11 -41.99
N LEU A 824 30.02 -14.62 -42.23
CA LEU A 824 29.49 -14.34 -43.56
C LEU A 824 28.53 -13.13 -43.51
N SER A 825 28.61 -12.32 -44.56
CA SER A 825 28.07 -10.97 -44.75
C SER A 825 26.67 -10.97 -45.42
N PRO A 826 26.00 -9.80 -45.51
CA PRO A 826 24.61 -9.68 -45.93
C PRO A 826 24.48 -9.33 -47.42
N GLN A 827 23.65 -10.06 -48.17
CA GLN A 827 22.83 -9.56 -49.29
C GLN A 827 22.02 -10.70 -49.95
N GLU A 828 20.85 -10.32 -50.47
CA GLU A 828 19.92 -11.08 -51.33
C GLU A 828 18.94 -12.08 -50.67
N ARG A 829 17.66 -11.69 -50.61
CA ARG A 829 16.54 -12.37 -51.31
C ARG A 829 15.19 -11.67 -51.09
N GLN A 830 14.77 -10.92 -52.10
CA GLN A 830 13.36 -10.87 -52.51
C GLN A 830 13.05 -12.10 -53.38
N HIS A 831 11.75 -12.45 -53.43
CA HIS A 831 11.09 -13.56 -54.14
C HIS A 831 11.19 -14.96 -53.51
N VAL A 832 10.05 -15.48 -53.06
CA VAL A 832 9.20 -16.36 -53.89
C VAL A 832 7.77 -16.39 -53.32
N HIS A 833 6.84 -16.08 -54.23
CA HIS A 833 5.40 -16.26 -54.16
C HIS A 833 5.06 -17.77 -54.30
N ARG A 834 4.03 -18.25 -53.57
CA ARG A 834 3.45 -19.62 -53.54
C ARG A 834 4.03 -20.60 -52.51
N ARG A 835 3.32 -20.74 -51.38
CA ARG A 835 2.62 -21.97 -50.94
C ARG A 835 2.25 -21.87 -49.45
N THR A 836 1.02 -21.49 -49.15
CA THR A 836 0.25 -21.99 -47.98
C THR A 836 -1.23 -21.60 -48.11
N LEU A 837 -1.86 -22.13 -49.16
CA LEU A 837 -3.31 -22.31 -49.25
C LEU A 837 -3.56 -23.78 -48.94
N ARG A 838 -3.78 -24.09 -47.65
CA ARG A 838 -4.39 -25.33 -47.11
C ARG A 838 -4.23 -25.28 -45.59
N GLY A 839 -5.30 -24.93 -44.88
CA GLY A 839 -5.31 -24.91 -43.42
C GLY A 839 -6.44 -24.11 -42.78
N PHE A 840 -7.13 -23.26 -43.56
CA PHE A 840 -8.23 -22.41 -43.08
C PHE A 840 -9.62 -22.90 -43.50
N HIS A 841 -9.82 -24.22 -43.59
CA HIS A 841 -11.11 -24.83 -43.96
C HIS A 841 -11.56 -25.91 -42.97
N ARG A 842 -11.15 -25.81 -41.69
CA ARG A 842 -11.50 -26.77 -40.63
C ARG A 842 -11.77 -26.16 -39.26
N LEU A 843 -12.33 -24.95 -39.20
CA LEU A 843 -12.77 -24.37 -37.92
C LEU A 843 -14.03 -23.49 -37.99
N VAL A 844 -14.93 -23.72 -38.96
CA VAL A 844 -16.26 -23.05 -39.03
C VAL A 844 -17.37 -24.06 -39.38
N GLN A 845 -17.28 -25.30 -38.88
CA GLN A 845 -18.38 -26.28 -38.97
C GLN A 845 -18.48 -27.08 -37.68
N GLN A 846 -18.71 -26.37 -36.57
CA GLN A 846 -19.12 -27.01 -35.32
C GLN A 846 -19.83 -26.05 -34.36
N ILE A 847 -20.76 -25.23 -34.87
CA ILE A 847 -21.81 -24.60 -34.06
C ILE A 847 -23.07 -24.54 -34.92
N TYR A 848 -23.73 -25.69 -35.08
CA TYR A 848 -25.15 -25.84 -35.47
C TYR A 848 -25.55 -27.28 -35.15
N MET A 849 -25.74 -27.56 -33.86
CA MET A 849 -26.62 -28.58 -33.29
C MET A 849 -26.50 -28.48 -31.77
N PHE A 850 -27.29 -27.58 -31.19
CA PHE A 850 -28.15 -27.78 -30.02
C PHE A 850 -28.95 -26.51 -29.77
#